data_AF-A0A931V8H5-F1
#
_entry.id   AF-A0A931V8H5-F1
#
_cell.length_a   1.000
_cell.length_b   1.000
_cell.length_c   1.000
_cell.angle_alpha   90.00
_cell.angle_beta   90.00
_cell.angle_gamma   90.00
#
_symmetry.space_group_name_H-M   'P 1'
#
loop_
_entity.id
_entity.type
_entity.pdbx_description
1 polymer ?
#
loop_
_entity_poly.entity_id
_entity_poly.type
_entity_poly.pdbx_seq_one_letter_code
_entity_poly.pdbx_strand_id
1 'polypeptide(L)'
;MKASAGLLFFLCVWLSPLAVDLVWGATRNFQAATTGDWALAANWVEGSVPDNGDDVYITYTGSLAIISSASSNLSSLTVGGGATSTRLMFTNWNSILTATYISILTNGVVTLPAAFTNGQMSNNVYFFCSNLTIAPGGKIDVTGQGYAGGTNSDGHGPGFGRGGSSYWPSGAGHGGAGGDQKRASAYPWLAGGSTYDQYDAPTFPGSGGGGGATGCKGGNGGGAVIIESVGTVTVNGTIAAGGTKGTFGSGDYYSGGSGGSIFIRCYLLAGSNGIISANGGAQGEYGGSGGGGRIAVIYTNSAQEAAAIPAITFSAAPGLNQGNATPWPLTARQVGSGEDPSCQYNNAYGRLGTLYFPSSRFLQETNWHSGLWLAPVTSPWIVNSLTQTGGYLKIAQDGLVITANQITVTSGGRLELSNAMVTCLGDFLITNGAFALLAGMTTRPNVTISSNLSVLGSSSSNSGLFYIQAGETNSTFRTGAVVSVNGNVTIGTNGWISPLSNPTNGGSVFFSMSNLTINTPNCGFRADGAGFRERSDGSVGANGYGPGRGVGGQVANRNSGASYGGTGGVANSGTVLPGPVYGSSNAPFEPGSAGGSGSAYGRWGGRGGGFIWVRVEDTLTLNGVLSANGGPIYDGAYGGGGSGGAINLYCRRFVIGGANAVVRANGGNTGYSGGLSGSGGGGRIAIWSMYREGTMVSPAVNAGGSDAAAGSVHWGQVPVPGSILSFH
;
A
#
# COMPACT_ATOMS: atom_id res chain seq x y z
N MET A 1 76.86 -51.23 -52.04
CA MET A 1 75.80 -50.44 -52.71
C MET A 1 75.28 -49.41 -51.71
N LYS A 2 75.23 -48.15 -52.15
CA LYS A 2 74.55 -46.91 -51.64
C LYS A 2 73.83 -47.00 -50.28
N ALA A 3 74.24 -46.19 -49.28
CA ALA A 3 73.66 -44.90 -48.84
C ALA A 3 72.35 -45.07 -48.02
N SER A 4 72.04 -44.36 -46.93
CA SER A 4 72.38 -42.99 -46.48
C SER A 4 72.17 -42.83 -44.97
N ALA A 5 72.86 -41.82 -44.40
CA ALA A 5 72.85 -41.42 -42.99
C ALA A 5 71.60 -40.61 -42.57
N GLY A 6 71.31 -40.61 -41.26
CA GLY A 6 70.38 -39.70 -40.59
C GLY A 6 70.77 -39.53 -39.13
N LEU A 7 71.38 -38.39 -38.82
CA LEU A 7 71.96 -37.96 -37.55
C LEU A 7 70.86 -37.55 -36.55
N LEU A 8 70.79 -38.16 -35.36
CA LEU A 8 69.85 -37.80 -34.30
C LEU A 8 70.55 -36.88 -33.28
N PHE A 9 70.23 -35.59 -33.30
CA PHE A 9 70.66 -34.61 -32.29
C PHE A 9 69.71 -34.67 -31.08
N PHE A 10 70.25 -34.95 -29.89
CA PHE A 10 69.56 -34.78 -28.62
C PHE A 10 69.46 -33.28 -28.29
N LEU A 11 68.25 -32.73 -28.30
CA LEU A 11 67.98 -31.38 -27.80
C LEU A 11 67.79 -31.46 -26.28
N CYS A 12 68.80 -31.00 -25.54
CA CYS A 12 68.69 -30.73 -24.10
C CYS A 12 67.86 -29.45 -23.90
N VAL A 13 66.58 -29.61 -23.61
CA VAL A 13 65.71 -28.49 -23.21
C VAL A 13 65.94 -28.25 -21.72
N TRP A 14 66.57 -27.13 -21.39
CA TRP A 14 66.59 -26.58 -20.05
C TRP A 14 65.16 -26.24 -19.63
N LEU A 15 64.56 -27.02 -18.74
CA LEU A 15 63.39 -26.58 -17.98
C LEU A 15 63.86 -25.50 -17.00
N SER A 16 63.64 -24.23 -17.35
CA SER A 16 63.54 -23.19 -16.33
C SER A 16 62.35 -23.51 -15.43
N PRO A 17 62.48 -23.44 -14.09
CA PRO A 17 61.30 -23.49 -13.25
C PRO A 17 60.42 -22.30 -13.64
N LEU A 18 59.21 -22.58 -14.14
CA LEU A 18 58.11 -21.63 -14.10
C LEU A 18 57.89 -21.33 -12.62
N ALA A 19 58.54 -20.29 -12.11
CA ALA A 19 58.05 -19.60 -10.94
C ALA A 19 56.65 -19.12 -11.33
N VAL A 20 55.64 -19.86 -10.89
CA VAL A 20 54.35 -19.24 -10.61
C VAL A 20 54.66 -18.32 -9.44
N ASP A 21 55.08 -17.09 -9.75
CA ASP A 21 55.06 -16.03 -8.76
C ASP A 21 53.60 -15.96 -8.32
N LEU A 22 53.30 -16.58 -7.17
CA LEU A 22 52.12 -16.20 -6.41
C LEU A 22 52.33 -14.73 -6.06
N VAL A 23 51.82 -13.85 -6.90
CA VAL A 23 51.69 -12.44 -6.55
C VAL A 23 50.59 -12.42 -5.50
N TRP A 24 51.00 -12.50 -4.23
CA TRP A 24 50.13 -12.18 -3.11
C TRP A 24 49.73 -10.72 -3.30
N GLY A 25 48.42 -10.45 -3.29
CA GLY A 25 47.95 -9.08 -3.33
C GLY A 25 48.53 -8.27 -2.19
N ALA A 26 48.80 -7.00 -2.45
CA ALA A 26 49.32 -6.09 -1.46
C ALA A 26 48.18 -5.48 -0.63
N THR A 27 48.52 -4.96 0.54
CA THR A 27 47.60 -4.12 1.31
C THR A 27 47.59 -2.70 0.74
N ARG A 28 46.40 -2.11 0.62
CA ARG A 28 46.18 -0.73 0.16
C ARG A 28 45.33 0.02 1.17
N ASN A 29 45.91 1.04 1.79
CA ASN A 29 45.24 1.86 2.78
C ASN A 29 44.88 3.23 2.20
N PHE A 30 43.59 3.53 2.18
CA PHE A 30 43.13 4.86 1.79
C PHE A 30 43.42 5.85 2.92
N GLN A 31 44.03 6.99 2.58
CA GLN A 31 44.43 8.00 3.56
C GLN A 31 43.55 9.26 3.50
N ALA A 32 43.89 10.27 4.32
CA ALA A 32 43.33 11.62 4.18
C ALA A 32 43.64 12.19 2.79
N ALA A 33 42.72 11.98 1.86
CA ALA A 33 42.85 12.36 0.47
C ALA A 33 42.24 13.75 0.21
N THR A 34 42.95 14.59 -0.53
CA THR A 34 42.44 15.93 -0.90
C THR A 34 41.31 15.84 -1.93
N THR A 35 41.40 14.90 -2.89
CA THR A 35 40.41 14.73 -3.96
C THR A 35 39.45 13.57 -3.72
N GLY A 36 39.86 12.58 -2.91
CA GLY A 36 39.11 11.34 -2.72
C GLY A 36 39.14 10.38 -3.91
N ASP A 37 39.73 10.76 -5.03
CA ASP A 37 39.78 9.95 -6.26
C ASP A 37 40.49 8.61 -6.04
N TRP A 38 39.77 7.50 -6.24
CA TRP A 38 40.30 6.15 -6.13
C TRP A 38 41.49 5.90 -7.06
N ALA A 39 41.49 6.50 -8.25
CA ALA A 39 42.50 6.28 -9.29
C ALA A 39 43.77 7.12 -9.10
N LEU A 40 43.84 7.95 -8.06
CA LEU A 40 45.01 8.76 -7.77
C LEU A 40 45.90 8.09 -6.73
N ALA A 41 47.10 7.68 -7.14
CA ALA A 41 48.09 7.02 -6.26
C ALA A 41 48.41 7.80 -4.97
N ALA A 42 48.34 9.14 -5.00
CA ALA A 42 48.56 9.99 -3.84
C ALA A 42 47.49 9.85 -2.74
N ASN A 43 46.33 9.27 -3.04
CA ASN A 43 45.27 9.02 -2.07
C ASN A 43 45.44 7.70 -1.30
N TRP A 44 46.51 6.96 -1.60
CA TRP A 44 46.87 5.69 -0.99
C TRP A 44 48.18 5.84 -0.21
N VAL A 45 48.24 5.29 1.00
CA VAL A 45 49.44 5.34 1.87
C VAL A 45 50.66 4.74 1.15
N GLU A 46 50.42 3.70 0.37
CA GLU A 46 51.45 2.94 -0.36
C GLU A 46 51.91 3.64 -1.65
N GLY A 47 51.37 4.82 -1.98
CA GLY A 47 51.74 5.57 -3.17
C GLY A 47 51.41 4.85 -4.49
N SER A 48 50.47 3.90 -4.45
CA SER A 48 50.02 3.08 -5.57
C SER A 48 48.52 2.80 -5.45
N VAL A 49 47.84 2.76 -6.59
CA VAL A 49 46.41 2.43 -6.65
C VAL A 49 46.19 0.91 -6.49
N PRO A 50 45.01 0.46 -6.02
CA PRO A 50 44.70 -0.97 -5.92
C PRO A 50 44.73 -1.70 -7.26
N ASP A 51 45.35 -2.87 -7.26
CA ASP A 51 45.44 -3.78 -8.40
C ASP A 51 44.79 -5.15 -8.08
N ASN A 52 44.80 -6.06 -9.04
CA ASN A 52 44.24 -7.39 -8.90
C ASN A 52 44.86 -8.15 -7.71
N GLY A 53 43.99 -8.68 -6.86
CA GLY A 53 44.35 -9.44 -5.67
C GLY A 53 44.58 -8.61 -4.43
N ASP A 54 44.64 -7.27 -4.50
CA ASP A 54 44.94 -6.42 -3.33
C ASP A 54 43.85 -6.48 -2.24
N ASP A 55 44.27 -6.29 -0.99
CA ASP A 55 43.39 -6.06 0.16
C ASP A 55 43.26 -4.56 0.44
N VAL A 56 42.05 -4.03 0.28
CA VAL A 56 41.78 -2.59 0.30
C VAL A 56 41.06 -2.16 1.58
N TYR A 57 41.58 -1.12 2.23
CA TYR A 57 41.06 -0.57 3.48
C TYR A 57 40.71 0.92 3.34
N ILE A 58 39.42 1.24 3.42
CA ILE A 58 38.91 2.61 3.57
C ILE A 58 38.47 2.78 5.03
N THR A 59 39.47 2.91 5.90
CA THR A 59 39.30 2.92 7.35
C THR A 59 39.75 4.23 7.99
N TYR A 60 40.44 5.10 7.23
CA TYR A 60 40.83 6.41 7.71
C TYR A 60 39.61 7.27 8.04
N THR A 61 39.46 7.61 9.32
CA THR A 61 38.41 8.44 9.92
C THR A 61 38.08 9.67 9.08
N GLY A 62 36.84 9.80 8.63
CA GLY A 62 36.35 10.95 7.86
C GLY A 62 36.72 10.93 6.37
N SER A 63 37.42 9.92 5.88
CA SER A 63 37.78 9.82 4.46
C SER A 63 36.56 9.63 3.55
N LEU A 64 36.72 10.07 2.30
CA LEU A 64 35.80 9.86 1.19
C LEU A 64 36.60 9.31 0.01
N ALA A 65 36.44 8.03 -0.30
CA ALA A 65 36.93 7.42 -1.52
C ALA A 65 35.87 7.52 -2.63
N ILE A 66 36.27 7.87 -3.84
CA ILE A 66 35.39 8.14 -4.99
C ILE A 66 35.75 7.20 -6.13
N ILE A 67 34.81 6.35 -6.54
CA ILE A 67 34.96 5.40 -7.64
C ILE A 67 34.15 5.85 -8.86
N SER A 68 34.85 6.22 -9.93
CA SER A 68 34.27 6.77 -11.17
C SER A 68 34.40 5.84 -12.40
N SER A 69 35.08 4.71 -12.23
CA SER A 69 35.24 3.64 -13.21
C SER A 69 35.28 2.28 -12.52
N ALA A 70 35.25 1.19 -13.29
CA ALA A 70 35.41 -0.16 -12.74
C ALA A 70 36.73 -0.32 -11.97
N SER A 71 36.69 -1.06 -10.86
CA SER A 71 37.90 -1.43 -10.10
C SER A 71 38.59 -2.66 -10.69
N SER A 72 39.86 -2.86 -10.34
CA SER A 72 40.55 -4.15 -10.41
C SER A 72 39.82 -5.21 -9.58
N ASN A 73 40.12 -6.49 -9.80
CA ASN A 73 39.52 -7.61 -9.03
C ASN A 73 40.25 -7.79 -7.70
N LEU A 74 39.71 -7.21 -6.63
CA LEU A 74 40.35 -7.16 -5.31
C LEU A 74 40.22 -8.50 -4.55
N SER A 75 41.17 -8.80 -3.67
CA SER A 75 40.98 -9.87 -2.66
C SER A 75 39.90 -9.44 -1.68
N SER A 76 40.05 -8.26 -1.09
CA SER A 76 39.06 -7.74 -0.14
C SER A 76 38.90 -6.23 -0.19
N LEU A 77 37.73 -5.77 0.25
CA LEU A 77 37.44 -4.37 0.54
C LEU A 77 36.85 -4.27 1.94
N THR A 78 37.44 -3.43 2.78
CA THR A 78 36.91 -3.04 4.08
C THR A 78 36.61 -1.54 4.10
N VAL A 79 35.38 -1.17 4.45
CA VAL A 79 34.95 0.22 4.64
C VAL A 79 34.48 0.41 6.08
N GLY A 80 35.04 1.38 6.80
CA GLY A 80 34.67 1.67 8.19
C GLY A 80 35.46 0.88 9.24
N GLY A 81 34.85 0.71 10.41
CA GLY A 81 35.48 0.08 11.58
C GLY A 81 36.09 1.06 12.59
N GLY A 82 36.09 2.36 12.27
CA GLY A 82 36.55 3.44 13.14
C GLY A 82 35.43 4.10 13.96
N ALA A 83 35.81 5.10 14.77
CA ALA A 83 34.89 5.82 15.66
C ALA A 83 33.96 6.81 14.93
N THR A 84 34.31 7.26 13.72
CA THR A 84 33.48 8.17 12.91
C THR A 84 33.23 7.61 11.51
N SER A 85 32.30 8.23 10.79
CA SER A 85 31.93 7.83 9.44
C SER A 85 33.11 7.88 8.45
N THR A 86 33.24 6.84 7.65
CA THR A 86 34.10 6.77 6.44
C THR A 86 33.21 6.46 5.24
N ARG A 87 33.55 7.00 4.07
CA ARG A 87 32.66 6.95 2.90
C ARG A 87 33.33 6.37 1.66
N LEU A 88 32.59 5.55 0.95
CA LEU A 88 32.88 5.13 -0.43
C LEU A 88 31.73 5.61 -1.33
N MET A 89 32.03 6.40 -2.36
CA MET A 89 31.03 7.01 -3.23
C MET A 89 31.21 6.59 -4.70
N PHE A 90 30.15 6.09 -5.32
CA PHE A 90 30.13 5.72 -6.74
C PHE A 90 29.60 6.89 -7.57
N THR A 91 30.36 7.35 -8.57
CA THR A 91 30.04 8.58 -9.33
C THR A 91 29.85 8.36 -10.84
N ASN A 92 29.61 7.10 -11.24
CA ASN A 92 29.31 6.75 -12.62
C ASN A 92 28.40 5.51 -12.64
N TRP A 93 27.46 5.47 -13.58
CA TRP A 93 26.57 4.32 -13.80
C TRP A 93 27.29 3.02 -14.15
N ASN A 94 28.48 3.15 -14.76
CA ASN A 94 29.31 2.02 -15.16
C ASN A 94 30.42 1.70 -14.12
N SER A 95 30.42 2.35 -12.95
CA SER A 95 31.35 2.01 -11.87
C SER A 95 30.95 0.70 -11.22
N ILE A 96 31.73 -0.36 -11.46
CA ILE A 96 31.56 -1.66 -10.80
C ILE A 96 32.76 -1.89 -9.87
N LEU A 97 32.51 -2.16 -8.60
CA LEU A 97 33.54 -2.59 -7.68
C LEU A 97 33.54 -4.11 -7.55
N THR A 98 34.67 -4.72 -7.89
CA THR A 98 34.86 -6.17 -7.92
C THR A 98 35.81 -6.60 -6.79
N ALA A 99 35.37 -7.50 -5.93
CA ALA A 99 36.21 -8.05 -4.86
C ALA A 99 35.78 -9.45 -4.43
N THR A 100 36.68 -10.28 -3.90
CA THR A 100 36.27 -11.57 -3.32
C THR A 100 35.44 -11.36 -2.05
N TYR A 101 35.93 -10.53 -1.12
CA TYR A 101 35.23 -10.22 0.13
C TYR A 101 34.97 -8.72 0.28
N ILE A 102 33.73 -8.32 0.57
CA ILE A 102 33.40 -6.93 0.89
C ILE A 102 32.85 -6.87 2.31
N SER A 103 33.41 -6.00 3.15
CA SER A 103 32.98 -5.76 4.52
C SER A 103 32.70 -4.28 4.74
N ILE A 104 31.43 -3.94 4.97
CA ILE A 104 31.00 -2.61 5.40
C ILE A 104 30.79 -2.68 6.91
N LEU A 105 31.77 -2.20 7.66
CA LEU A 105 31.80 -2.24 9.11
C LEU A 105 31.05 -1.05 9.72
N THR A 106 30.96 -1.01 11.05
CA THR A 106 30.40 0.12 11.80
C THR A 106 30.97 1.45 11.28
N ASN A 107 30.09 2.44 11.07
CA ASN A 107 30.45 3.75 10.52
C ASN A 107 31.01 3.73 9.07
N GLY A 108 31.07 2.59 8.40
CA GLY A 108 31.28 2.53 6.96
C GLY A 108 30.00 2.90 6.21
N VAL A 109 30.07 3.85 5.28
CA VAL A 109 28.92 4.29 4.47
C VAL A 109 29.27 4.25 2.98
N VAL A 110 28.59 3.39 2.23
CA VAL A 110 28.63 3.40 0.77
C VAL A 110 27.48 4.25 0.25
N THR A 111 27.74 5.17 -0.68
CA THR A 111 26.77 6.20 -1.09
C THR A 111 26.95 6.65 -2.55
N LEU A 112 26.10 7.57 -3.01
CA LEU A 112 26.16 8.19 -4.34
C LEU A 112 26.28 9.72 -4.22
N PRO A 113 26.58 10.42 -5.32
CA PRO A 113 26.39 11.86 -5.42
C PRO A 113 24.98 12.33 -5.08
N ALA A 114 24.84 13.65 -4.96
CA ALA A 114 23.53 14.27 -4.85
C ALA A 114 22.63 13.95 -6.06
N ALA A 115 21.32 14.10 -5.85
CA ALA A 115 20.31 13.86 -6.88
C ALA A 115 20.57 14.64 -8.17
N PHE A 116 20.15 14.05 -9.29
CA PHE A 116 20.44 14.52 -10.64
C PHE A 116 19.16 14.80 -11.44
N THR A 117 19.26 15.65 -12.46
CA THR A 117 18.16 15.99 -13.37
C THR A 117 18.16 15.10 -14.61
N ASN A 118 17.09 15.16 -15.43
CA ASN A 118 16.93 14.30 -16.62
C ASN A 118 18.10 14.37 -17.64
N GLY A 119 18.84 15.48 -17.68
CA GLY A 119 19.97 15.68 -18.59
C GLY A 119 21.34 15.32 -18.00
N GLN A 120 21.39 14.91 -16.73
CA GLN A 120 22.63 14.54 -16.04
C GLN A 120 22.78 13.03 -15.98
N MET A 121 24.03 12.57 -15.95
CA MET A 121 24.35 11.16 -15.78
C MET A 121 23.87 10.66 -14.40
N SER A 122 23.25 9.48 -14.38
CA SER A 122 22.87 8.81 -13.14
C SER A 122 24.04 8.04 -12.52
N ASN A 123 23.88 7.57 -11.29
CA ASN A 123 24.86 6.78 -10.56
C ASN A 123 24.17 5.58 -9.89
N ASN A 124 24.91 4.51 -9.67
CA ASN A 124 24.46 3.34 -8.92
C ASN A 124 25.59 2.82 -8.03
N VAL A 125 25.23 2.16 -6.93
CA VAL A 125 26.19 1.35 -6.18
C VAL A 125 26.15 -0.02 -6.81
N TYR A 126 27.26 -0.48 -7.42
CA TYR A 126 27.34 -1.80 -8.01
C TYR A 126 28.53 -2.59 -7.45
N PHE A 127 28.21 -3.60 -6.63
CA PHE A 127 29.17 -4.60 -6.15
C PHE A 127 29.04 -5.91 -6.91
N PHE A 128 30.17 -6.43 -7.38
CA PHE A 128 30.32 -7.80 -7.87
C PHE A 128 31.30 -8.55 -6.96
N CYS A 129 30.84 -9.57 -6.22
CA CYS A 129 31.69 -10.20 -5.19
C CYS A 129 31.45 -11.68 -4.93
N SER A 130 32.33 -12.31 -4.15
CA SER A 130 32.03 -13.65 -3.61
C SER A 130 31.18 -13.55 -2.36
N ASN A 131 31.56 -12.74 -1.37
CA ASN A 131 30.74 -12.52 -0.17
C ASN A 131 30.69 -11.04 0.19
N LEU A 132 29.51 -10.59 0.64
CA LEU A 132 29.30 -9.24 1.17
C LEU A 132 28.80 -9.32 2.60
N THR A 133 29.43 -8.59 3.51
CA THR A 133 28.95 -8.41 4.89
C THR A 133 28.71 -6.94 5.18
N ILE A 134 27.49 -6.60 5.60
CA ILE A 134 27.15 -5.29 6.16
C ILE A 134 26.95 -5.51 7.66
N ALA A 135 27.95 -5.12 8.44
CA ALA A 135 27.95 -5.28 9.89
C ALA A 135 26.95 -4.32 10.57
N PRO A 136 26.59 -4.53 11.85
CA PRO A 136 25.80 -3.57 12.60
C PRO A 136 26.42 -2.16 12.54
N GLY A 137 25.60 -1.16 12.22
CA GLY A 137 26.06 0.23 12.05
C GLY A 137 26.77 0.54 10.72
N GLY A 138 27.08 -0.47 9.90
CA GLY A 138 27.51 -0.30 8.51
C GLY A 138 26.32 -0.05 7.57
N LYS A 139 26.53 0.76 6.52
CA LYS A 139 25.45 1.22 5.65
C LYS A 139 25.82 1.25 4.17
N ILE A 140 24.87 0.85 3.33
CA ILE A 140 24.73 1.37 1.98
C ILE A 140 23.55 2.34 2.02
N ASP A 141 23.80 3.64 1.89
CA ASP A 141 22.78 4.67 1.99
C ASP A 141 22.79 5.56 0.75
N VAL A 142 21.77 5.36 -0.07
CA VAL A 142 21.49 6.10 -1.30
C VAL A 142 20.17 6.86 -1.23
N THR A 143 19.72 7.19 -0.02
CA THR A 143 18.47 7.91 0.23
C THR A 143 18.50 9.30 -0.41
N GLY A 144 17.50 9.62 -1.25
CA GLY A 144 17.39 10.91 -1.92
C GLY A 144 18.45 11.20 -2.99
N GLN A 145 19.18 10.18 -3.45
CA GLN A 145 20.28 10.28 -4.41
C GLN A 145 19.91 9.73 -5.81
N GLY A 146 18.62 9.66 -6.11
CA GLY A 146 18.07 9.37 -7.43
C GLY A 146 17.79 10.64 -8.24
N TYR A 147 16.67 10.68 -8.94
CA TYR A 147 16.26 11.88 -9.67
C TYR A 147 15.83 13.01 -8.72
N ALA A 148 16.22 14.24 -9.05
CA ALA A 148 15.93 15.42 -8.26
C ALA A 148 14.44 15.80 -8.28
N GLY A 149 13.93 16.31 -7.16
CA GLY A 149 12.61 16.93 -7.11
C GLY A 149 12.58 18.31 -7.78
N GLY A 150 11.40 18.71 -8.24
CA GLY A 150 11.18 19.97 -8.96
C GLY A 150 11.16 21.18 -8.02
N THR A 151 11.70 22.32 -8.47
CA THR A 151 11.64 23.59 -7.72
C THR A 151 10.64 24.50 -8.38
N ASN A 152 9.46 24.66 -7.78
CA ASN A 152 8.32 25.33 -8.46
C ASN A 152 8.11 24.77 -9.89
N SER A 153 8.23 23.45 -10.03
CA SER A 153 8.20 22.73 -11.30
C SER A 153 7.84 21.26 -11.08
N ASP A 154 7.60 20.54 -12.16
CA ASP A 154 7.62 19.08 -12.19
C ASP A 154 8.96 18.55 -11.67
N GLY A 155 8.93 17.38 -11.04
CA GLY A 155 10.13 16.63 -10.68
C GLY A 155 10.80 15.98 -11.89
N HIS A 156 11.90 15.28 -11.63
CA HIS A 156 12.65 14.55 -12.65
C HIS A 156 12.47 13.03 -12.53
N GLY A 157 12.78 12.31 -13.61
CA GLY A 157 12.68 10.84 -13.70
C GLY A 157 11.40 10.34 -14.38
N PRO A 158 11.32 9.04 -14.73
CA PRO A 158 10.20 8.48 -15.51
C PRO A 158 8.84 8.53 -14.80
N GLY A 159 8.84 8.47 -13.47
CA GLY A 159 7.67 8.56 -12.60
C GLY A 159 7.65 9.87 -11.82
N PHE A 160 8.01 11.00 -12.44
CA PHE A 160 8.06 12.29 -11.77
C PHE A 160 6.70 12.72 -11.18
N GLY A 161 6.75 13.43 -10.05
CA GLY A 161 5.59 14.15 -9.52
C GLY A 161 5.38 15.48 -10.24
N ARG A 162 4.13 15.87 -10.49
CA ARG A 162 3.80 17.12 -11.18
C ARG A 162 3.82 18.31 -10.22
N GLY A 163 4.33 19.46 -10.64
CA GLY A 163 4.44 20.69 -9.86
C GLY A 163 4.21 21.95 -10.71
N GLY A 164 4.90 23.04 -10.38
CA GLY A 164 4.70 24.37 -10.98
C GLY A 164 3.77 25.26 -10.18
N SER A 165 3.44 26.46 -10.69
CA SER A 165 2.70 27.57 -10.00
C SER A 165 1.37 27.22 -9.32
N SER A 166 0.91 25.98 -9.49
CA SER A 166 -0.23 25.42 -8.79
C SER A 166 0.25 24.88 -7.46
N TYR A 167 -0.23 25.49 -6.38
CA TYR A 167 -0.03 25.13 -4.97
C TYR A 167 -0.26 23.64 -4.60
N TRP A 168 -0.47 22.70 -5.52
CA TRP A 168 -0.95 21.33 -5.24
C TRP A 168 -0.11 20.26 -5.97
N PRO A 169 1.18 20.07 -5.63
CA PRO A 169 2.05 19.17 -6.39
C PRO A 169 1.77 17.69 -6.10
N SER A 170 1.85 16.80 -7.11
CA SER A 170 1.69 15.35 -6.92
C SER A 170 3.01 14.66 -6.56
N GLY A 171 2.92 13.52 -5.87
CA GLY A 171 4.06 12.71 -5.47
C GLY A 171 4.65 11.90 -6.63
N ALA A 172 5.92 11.50 -6.52
CA ALA A 172 6.57 10.67 -7.52
C ALA A 172 6.30 9.18 -7.31
N GLY A 173 6.37 8.39 -8.39
CA GLY A 173 6.22 6.93 -8.38
C GLY A 173 7.47 6.20 -8.85
N HIS A 174 7.60 4.92 -8.48
CA HIS A 174 8.60 3.99 -9.00
C HIS A 174 8.14 2.53 -8.88
N GLY A 175 8.27 1.89 -7.71
CA GLY A 175 7.71 0.56 -7.44
C GLY A 175 6.22 0.62 -7.10
N GLY A 176 5.82 1.67 -6.39
CA GLY A 176 4.44 2.10 -6.21
C GLY A 176 4.20 3.45 -6.88
N ALA A 177 2.96 3.72 -7.28
CA ALA A 177 2.57 5.02 -7.83
C ALA A 177 2.70 6.13 -6.76
N GLY A 178 3.01 7.35 -7.18
CA GLY A 178 3.01 8.52 -6.31
C GLY A 178 1.59 8.96 -5.91
N GLY A 179 1.49 9.76 -4.87
CA GLY A 179 0.21 10.29 -4.41
C GLY A 179 -0.36 11.36 -5.35
N ASP A 180 -1.63 11.21 -5.71
CA ASP A 180 -2.40 12.15 -6.54
C ASP A 180 -2.77 13.42 -5.77
N GLN A 181 -2.89 14.55 -6.48
CA GLN A 181 -3.39 15.80 -5.91
C GLN A 181 -4.43 16.52 -6.78
N LYS A 182 -5.34 17.24 -6.11
CA LYS A 182 -6.40 18.05 -6.74
C LYS A 182 -6.02 19.53 -6.74
N ARG A 183 -6.11 20.18 -7.90
CA ARG A 183 -6.12 21.65 -8.01
C ARG A 183 -7.52 22.18 -7.68
N ALA A 184 -7.64 23.28 -6.93
CA ALA A 184 -8.95 23.89 -6.63
C ALA A 184 -9.78 24.17 -7.92
N SER A 185 -11.05 23.74 -7.87
CA SER A 185 -12.26 24.01 -8.69
C SER A 185 -12.23 24.21 -10.22
N ALA A 186 -11.08 24.30 -10.91
CA ALA A 186 -11.05 24.63 -12.35
C ALA A 186 -10.04 23.85 -13.23
N TYR A 187 -9.25 22.91 -12.69
CA TYR A 187 -8.18 22.26 -13.46
C TYR A 187 -8.13 20.72 -13.33
N PRO A 188 -7.59 20.01 -14.34
CA PRO A 188 -7.47 18.55 -14.33
C PRO A 188 -6.54 18.04 -13.21
N TRP A 189 -6.76 16.80 -12.81
CA TRP A 189 -6.00 16.11 -11.76
C TRP A 189 -4.52 16.03 -12.08
N LEU A 190 -3.69 16.31 -11.08
CA LEU A 190 -2.28 15.96 -11.14
C LEU A 190 -2.14 14.54 -10.61
N ALA A 191 -2.20 13.59 -11.54
CA ALA A 191 -1.85 12.20 -11.23
C ALA A 191 -0.45 12.16 -10.61
N GLY A 192 -0.28 11.33 -9.60
CA GLY A 192 1.03 10.97 -9.09
C GLY A 192 1.85 10.27 -10.18
N GLY A 193 3.16 10.23 -9.95
CA GLY A 193 4.08 9.53 -10.82
C GLY A 193 3.70 8.06 -11.00
N SER A 194 3.77 7.56 -12.22
CA SER A 194 3.51 6.15 -12.54
C SER A 194 4.64 5.24 -12.05
N THR A 195 4.36 3.94 -11.97
CA THR A 195 5.39 2.92 -11.75
C THR A 195 6.18 2.64 -13.03
N TYR A 196 7.47 2.32 -12.92
CA TYR A 196 8.36 1.91 -14.03
C TYR A 196 9.45 0.99 -13.51
N ASP A 197 10.26 0.40 -14.39
CA ASP A 197 11.29 -0.62 -14.12
C ASP A 197 10.71 -2.02 -13.85
N GLN A 198 11.57 -3.05 -13.95
CA GLN A 198 11.22 -4.43 -13.66
C GLN A 198 11.15 -4.67 -12.14
N TYR A 199 10.19 -5.47 -11.67
CA TYR A 199 10.06 -5.76 -10.24
C TYR A 199 11.03 -6.83 -9.74
N ASP A 200 11.54 -7.69 -10.62
CA ASP A 200 12.37 -8.85 -10.33
C ASP A 200 13.87 -8.61 -10.59
N ALA A 201 14.21 -7.56 -11.33
CA ALA A 201 15.57 -7.06 -11.51
C ALA A 201 15.60 -5.52 -11.61
N PRO A 202 15.20 -4.79 -10.55
CA PRO A 202 15.13 -3.34 -10.55
C PRO A 202 16.52 -2.72 -10.54
N THR A 203 16.79 -1.79 -11.46
CA THR A 203 18.10 -1.14 -11.58
C THR A 203 18.02 0.38 -11.64
N PHE A 204 16.83 0.95 -11.84
CA PHE A 204 16.68 2.38 -12.06
C PHE A 204 16.48 3.13 -10.73
N PRO A 205 17.02 4.35 -10.59
CA PRO A 205 16.79 5.16 -9.40
C PRO A 205 15.37 5.71 -9.38
N GLY A 206 14.89 6.04 -8.19
CA GLY A 206 13.58 6.63 -7.94
C GLY A 206 13.46 8.04 -8.53
N SER A 207 12.23 8.41 -8.88
CA SER A 207 11.84 9.71 -9.43
C SER A 207 11.61 10.77 -8.34
N GLY A 208 11.83 12.05 -8.69
CA GLY A 208 11.61 13.20 -7.82
C GLY A 208 10.18 13.73 -7.86
N GLY A 209 9.70 14.23 -6.72
CA GLY A 209 8.38 14.83 -6.56
C GLY A 209 8.30 16.25 -7.17
N GLY A 210 7.08 16.73 -7.41
CA GLY A 210 6.82 18.11 -7.83
C GLY A 210 6.96 19.14 -6.70
N GLY A 211 7.39 20.35 -7.05
CA GLY A 211 7.35 21.54 -6.17
C GLY A 211 6.26 22.51 -6.64
N GLY A 212 5.36 22.92 -5.74
CA GLY A 212 4.19 23.74 -6.06
C GLY A 212 4.44 25.24 -5.99
N ALA A 213 4.55 25.81 -4.79
CA ALA A 213 4.71 27.25 -4.64
C ALA A 213 6.16 27.74 -4.85
N THR A 214 6.34 29.05 -4.99
CA THR A 214 7.66 29.68 -5.07
C THR A 214 8.54 29.27 -3.88
N GLY A 215 9.75 28.79 -4.18
CA GLY A 215 10.71 28.30 -3.20
C GLY A 215 10.44 26.89 -2.65
N CYS A 216 9.30 26.28 -2.98
CA CYS A 216 9.03 24.89 -2.60
C CYS A 216 9.75 23.94 -3.57
N LYS A 217 10.44 22.96 -3.01
CA LYS A 217 11.13 21.91 -3.76
C LYS A 217 10.54 20.54 -3.42
N GLY A 218 10.17 19.77 -4.43
CA GLY A 218 9.76 18.38 -4.24
C GLY A 218 10.89 17.51 -3.70
N GLY A 219 10.53 16.40 -3.07
CA GLY A 219 11.48 15.41 -2.58
C GLY A 219 12.25 14.74 -3.71
N ASN A 220 13.52 14.39 -3.47
CA ASN A 220 14.31 13.63 -4.43
C ASN A 220 13.95 12.14 -4.35
N GLY A 221 14.06 11.43 -5.46
CA GLY A 221 13.93 9.97 -5.45
C GLY A 221 15.14 9.28 -4.82
N GLY A 222 14.97 8.02 -4.40
CA GLY A 222 16.07 7.19 -3.89
C GLY A 222 17.02 6.71 -4.99
N GLY A 223 18.27 6.42 -4.66
CA GLY A 223 19.27 5.89 -5.59
C GLY A 223 19.06 4.40 -5.94
N ALA A 224 20.00 3.84 -6.70
CA ALA A 224 19.98 2.43 -7.10
C ALA A 224 21.15 1.65 -6.48
N VAL A 225 20.87 0.46 -5.95
CA VAL A 225 21.84 -0.48 -5.38
C VAL A 225 21.73 -1.81 -6.11
N ILE A 226 22.85 -2.29 -6.64
CA ILE A 226 23.00 -3.57 -7.33
C ILE A 226 24.10 -4.35 -6.60
N ILE A 227 23.75 -5.53 -6.10
CA ILE A 227 24.69 -6.46 -5.46
C ILE A 227 24.57 -7.78 -6.20
N GLU A 228 25.63 -8.17 -6.89
CA GLU A 228 25.76 -9.50 -7.47
C GLU A 228 26.85 -10.26 -6.70
N SER A 229 26.42 -11.27 -5.96
CA SER A 229 27.27 -12.12 -5.15
C SER A 229 27.16 -13.56 -5.63
N VAL A 230 28.29 -14.25 -5.84
CA VAL A 230 28.28 -15.70 -6.12
C VAL A 230 28.15 -16.54 -4.85
N GLY A 231 28.27 -15.92 -3.66
CA GLY A 231 28.21 -16.55 -2.35
C GLY A 231 27.18 -15.89 -1.44
N THR A 232 27.57 -15.63 -0.18
CA THR A 232 26.65 -15.16 0.86
C THR A 232 26.63 -13.64 0.95
N VAL A 233 25.44 -13.06 0.99
CA VAL A 233 25.20 -11.66 1.37
C VAL A 233 24.66 -11.64 2.80
N THR A 234 25.44 -11.11 3.74
CA THR A 234 25.05 -10.97 5.14
C THR A 234 24.69 -9.53 5.47
N VAL A 235 23.44 -9.26 5.84
CA VAL A 235 22.96 -7.91 6.18
C VAL A 235 22.56 -7.85 7.66
N ASN A 236 23.44 -7.27 8.47
CA ASN A 236 23.18 -6.92 9.88
C ASN A 236 23.09 -5.41 10.11
N GLY A 237 23.50 -4.61 9.12
CA GLY A 237 23.35 -3.15 9.08
C GLY A 237 22.17 -2.71 8.22
N THR A 238 22.36 -1.67 7.42
CA THR A 238 21.29 -1.05 6.62
C THR A 238 21.65 -0.92 5.14
N ILE A 239 20.70 -1.27 4.27
CA ILE A 239 20.68 -0.86 2.85
C ILE A 239 19.45 0.04 2.67
N ALA A 240 19.68 1.31 2.34
CA ALA A 240 18.63 2.32 2.23
C ALA A 240 18.66 3.02 0.87
N ALA A 241 17.55 2.98 0.16
CA ALA A 241 17.31 3.65 -1.13
C ALA A 241 15.98 4.43 -1.08
N GLY A 242 15.71 5.11 0.04
CA GLY A 242 14.45 5.83 0.23
C GLY A 242 14.37 7.12 -0.59
N GLY A 243 13.15 7.53 -0.95
CA GLY A 243 12.87 8.89 -1.41
C GLY A 243 12.84 9.87 -0.24
N THR A 244 13.13 11.14 -0.50
CA THR A 244 13.09 12.18 0.53
C THR A 244 11.77 12.93 0.54
N LYS A 245 11.47 13.53 1.69
CA LYS A 245 10.45 14.59 1.80
C LYS A 245 10.96 15.83 1.05
N GLY A 246 10.05 16.57 0.42
CA GLY A 246 10.37 17.89 -0.14
C GLY A 246 10.75 18.92 0.93
N THR A 247 11.28 20.06 0.48
CA THR A 247 11.71 21.16 1.35
C THR A 247 10.82 22.39 1.16
N PHE A 248 10.59 23.08 2.28
CA PHE A 248 9.73 24.26 2.36
C PHE A 248 10.40 25.50 1.77
N GLY A 249 9.60 26.39 1.18
CA GLY A 249 9.99 27.75 0.82
C GLY A 249 8.98 28.79 1.30
N SER A 250 7.73 28.70 0.82
CA SER A 250 6.58 29.45 1.35
C SER A 250 5.34 28.55 1.37
N GLY A 251 4.90 28.13 2.56
CA GLY A 251 3.84 27.13 2.74
C GLY A 251 4.27 25.68 2.42
N ASP A 252 3.38 24.73 2.71
CA ASP A 252 3.65 23.28 2.66
C ASP A 252 3.34 22.64 1.29
N TYR A 253 3.72 23.35 0.23
CA TYR A 253 3.37 23.03 -1.16
C TYR A 253 4.47 22.24 -1.87
N TYR A 254 4.90 21.13 -1.28
CA TYR A 254 5.87 20.19 -1.85
C TYR A 254 5.38 18.76 -1.70
N SER A 255 5.88 17.89 -2.56
CA SER A 255 5.55 16.47 -2.59
C SER A 255 6.76 15.60 -2.23
N GLY A 256 6.53 14.31 -1.97
CA GLY A 256 7.56 13.33 -1.69
C GLY A 256 8.17 12.71 -2.96
N GLY A 257 9.47 12.46 -2.93
CA GLY A 257 10.15 11.66 -3.95
C GLY A 257 9.92 10.16 -3.75
N SER A 258 9.99 9.37 -4.81
CA SER A 258 9.74 7.91 -4.73
C SER A 258 10.96 7.14 -4.20
N GLY A 259 10.72 5.95 -3.66
CA GLY A 259 11.80 5.01 -3.34
C GLY A 259 12.56 4.56 -4.59
N GLY A 260 13.84 4.21 -4.44
CA GLY A 260 14.73 3.74 -5.50
C GLY A 260 14.68 2.23 -5.73
N SER A 261 15.80 1.67 -6.18
CA SER A 261 15.96 0.24 -6.49
C SER A 261 16.98 -0.41 -5.56
N ILE A 262 16.66 -1.59 -5.06
CA ILE A 262 17.63 -2.50 -4.43
C ILE A 262 17.48 -3.86 -5.11
N PHE A 263 18.52 -4.27 -5.83
CA PHE A 263 18.62 -5.58 -6.47
C PHE A 263 19.79 -6.36 -5.88
N ILE A 264 19.50 -7.52 -5.32
CA ILE A 264 20.48 -8.43 -4.74
C ILE A 264 20.34 -9.78 -5.43
N ARG A 265 21.40 -10.24 -6.09
CA ARG A 265 21.54 -11.61 -6.56
C ARG A 265 22.62 -12.28 -5.71
N CYS A 266 22.30 -13.40 -5.08
CA CYS A 266 23.23 -14.11 -4.19
C CYS A 266 23.03 -15.62 -4.25
N TYR A 267 23.97 -16.39 -3.71
CA TYR A 267 23.71 -17.80 -3.41
C TYR A 267 22.82 -17.93 -2.17
N LEU A 268 23.14 -17.18 -1.10
CA LEU A 268 22.44 -17.19 0.19
C LEU A 268 22.33 -15.77 0.75
N LEU A 269 21.14 -15.38 1.24
CA LEU A 269 20.95 -14.19 2.06
C LEU A 269 20.93 -14.58 3.55
N ALA A 270 21.76 -13.93 4.34
CA ALA A 270 21.87 -14.13 5.79
C ALA A 270 21.77 -12.79 6.54
N GLY A 271 21.44 -12.82 7.82
CA GLY A 271 21.37 -11.63 8.66
C GLY A 271 20.56 -11.85 9.94
N SER A 272 20.88 -11.11 10.99
CA SER A 272 20.26 -11.27 12.31
C SER A 272 19.40 -10.09 12.76
N ASN A 273 19.60 -8.89 12.19
CA ASN A 273 18.82 -7.67 12.50
C ASN A 273 18.96 -6.61 11.38
N GLY A 274 19.07 -7.05 10.13
CA GLY A 274 19.29 -6.16 8.99
C GLY A 274 18.04 -5.38 8.57
N ILE A 275 18.25 -4.24 7.92
CA ILE A 275 17.18 -3.46 7.28
C ILE A 275 17.52 -3.24 5.80
N ILE A 276 16.58 -3.58 4.92
CA ILE A 276 16.65 -3.31 3.49
C ILE A 276 15.41 -2.49 3.10
N SER A 277 15.61 -1.22 2.75
CA SER A 277 14.52 -0.25 2.63
C SER A 277 14.61 0.61 1.37
N ALA A 278 13.50 0.73 0.64
CA ALA A 278 13.30 1.63 -0.49
C ALA A 278 11.97 2.39 -0.31
N ASN A 279 11.76 3.00 0.85
CA ASN A 279 10.50 3.70 1.16
C ASN A 279 10.30 4.98 0.34
N GLY A 280 9.05 5.36 0.09
CA GLY A 280 8.69 6.66 -0.49
C GLY A 280 8.86 7.81 0.50
N GLY A 281 9.09 9.01 -0.03
CA GLY A 281 9.22 10.24 0.73
C GLY A 281 7.87 10.79 1.21
N ALA A 282 7.84 11.40 2.38
CA ALA A 282 6.63 11.97 2.97
C ALA A 282 6.08 13.17 2.14
N GLN A 283 4.77 13.40 2.23
CA GLN A 283 4.13 14.56 1.60
C GLN A 283 4.27 15.86 2.41
N GLY A 284 4.12 17.00 1.73
CA GLY A 284 3.68 18.26 2.35
C GLY A 284 2.19 18.25 2.66
N GLU A 285 1.69 19.25 3.40
CA GLU A 285 0.27 19.43 3.72
C GLU A 285 -0.62 19.35 2.47
N TYR A 286 -0.16 19.94 1.37
CA TYR A 286 -0.91 20.07 0.13
C TYR A 286 -0.29 19.32 -1.06
N GLY A 287 0.79 18.56 -0.82
CA GLY A 287 1.47 17.77 -1.84
C GLY A 287 1.20 16.28 -1.72
N GLY A 288 1.46 15.50 -2.77
CA GLY A 288 1.40 14.04 -2.72
C GLY A 288 2.67 13.43 -2.12
N SER A 289 2.61 12.22 -1.59
CA SER A 289 3.72 11.48 -1.02
C SER A 289 4.29 10.55 -2.08
N GLY A 290 5.56 10.19 -1.93
CA GLY A 290 6.23 9.29 -2.86
C GLY A 290 5.69 7.86 -2.74
N GLY A 291 5.58 7.17 -3.88
CA GLY A 291 5.39 5.73 -3.90
C GLY A 291 6.64 5.00 -3.39
N GLY A 292 6.45 3.79 -2.84
CA GLY A 292 7.57 2.92 -2.48
C GLY A 292 8.41 2.52 -3.70
N GLY A 293 9.64 2.10 -3.46
CA GLY A 293 10.60 1.64 -4.46
C GLY A 293 10.47 0.15 -4.78
N ARG A 294 11.51 -0.43 -5.37
CA ARG A 294 11.54 -1.85 -5.75
C ARG A 294 12.67 -2.55 -5.01
N ILE A 295 12.36 -3.67 -4.36
CA ILE A 295 13.34 -4.53 -3.71
C ILE A 295 13.19 -5.94 -4.29
N ALA A 296 14.25 -6.45 -4.91
CA ALA A 296 14.31 -7.82 -5.38
C ALA A 296 15.55 -8.52 -4.81
N VAL A 297 15.33 -9.68 -4.20
CA VAL A 297 16.41 -10.55 -3.72
C VAL A 297 16.29 -11.91 -4.38
N ILE A 298 17.19 -12.20 -5.30
CA ILE A 298 17.29 -13.45 -6.03
C ILE A 298 18.37 -14.31 -5.37
N TYR A 299 17.94 -15.38 -4.71
CA TYR A 299 18.82 -16.38 -4.08
C TYR A 299 18.64 -17.76 -4.70
N THR A 300 19.55 -18.68 -4.38
CA THR A 300 19.38 -20.10 -4.73
C THR A 300 18.40 -20.75 -3.76
N ASN A 301 17.23 -21.19 -4.24
CA ASN A 301 16.16 -21.74 -3.39
C ASN A 301 16.65 -22.86 -2.46
N SER A 302 17.35 -23.87 -2.99
CA SER A 302 17.84 -25.00 -2.18
C SER A 302 18.79 -24.57 -1.06
N ALA A 303 19.64 -23.57 -1.30
CA ALA A 303 20.54 -23.04 -0.29
C ALA A 303 19.79 -22.26 0.80
N GLN A 304 18.83 -21.41 0.39
CA GLN A 304 18.06 -20.60 1.31
C GLN A 304 17.10 -21.43 2.18
N GLU A 305 16.55 -22.53 1.64
CA GLU A 305 15.73 -23.48 2.40
C GLU A 305 16.53 -24.27 3.43
N ALA A 306 17.79 -24.61 3.12
CA ALA A 306 18.70 -25.32 4.03
C ALA A 306 19.23 -24.43 5.17
N ALA A 307 19.13 -23.10 5.04
CA ALA A 307 19.62 -22.15 6.02
C ALA A 307 18.52 -21.68 7.00
N ALA A 308 18.95 -21.18 8.16
CA ALA A 308 18.05 -20.46 9.06
C ALA A 308 17.44 -19.23 8.37
N ILE A 309 16.18 -18.92 8.68
CA ILE A 309 15.52 -17.75 8.07
C ILE A 309 16.18 -16.48 8.63
N PRO A 310 16.71 -15.59 7.78
CA PRO A 310 17.36 -14.38 8.23
C PRO A 310 16.34 -13.41 8.84
N ALA A 311 16.73 -12.78 9.95
CA ALA A 311 15.96 -11.72 10.59
C ALA A 311 16.30 -10.37 9.93
N ILE A 312 15.77 -10.18 8.72
CA ILE A 312 15.93 -8.96 7.93
C ILE A 312 14.56 -8.31 7.71
N THR A 313 14.47 -7.01 7.90
CA THR A 313 13.26 -6.24 7.58
C THR A 313 13.33 -5.69 6.16
N PHE A 314 12.40 -6.09 5.32
CA PHE A 314 12.19 -5.50 3.99
C PHE A 314 11.10 -4.42 4.03
N SER A 315 11.39 -3.24 3.51
CA SER A 315 10.45 -2.12 3.50
C SER A 315 10.47 -1.35 2.18
N ALA A 316 9.40 -1.45 1.41
CA ALA A 316 9.07 -0.60 0.27
C ALA A 316 7.75 0.14 0.55
N ALA A 317 7.63 0.73 1.74
CA ALA A 317 6.44 1.44 2.17
C ALA A 317 6.22 2.72 1.35
N PRO A 318 4.96 3.16 1.15
CA PRO A 318 4.69 4.49 0.63
C PRO A 318 5.14 5.58 1.62
N GLY A 319 5.30 6.80 1.11
CA GLY A 319 5.52 7.97 1.95
C GLY A 319 4.32 8.27 2.85
N LEU A 320 4.60 8.61 4.12
CA LEU A 320 3.58 8.93 5.12
C LEU A 320 3.24 10.43 5.15
N ASN A 321 2.13 10.76 5.80
CA ASN A 321 1.73 12.15 6.06
C ASN A 321 2.41 12.66 7.33
N GLN A 322 2.77 13.95 7.34
CA GLN A 322 3.30 14.60 8.53
C GLN A 322 2.29 14.54 9.68
N GLY A 323 2.62 13.79 10.74
CA GLY A 323 1.82 13.71 11.97
C GLY A 323 0.81 12.57 12.04
N ASN A 324 0.59 11.78 10.98
CA ASN A 324 -0.29 10.61 11.05
C ASN A 324 0.48 9.34 10.65
N ALA A 325 0.84 8.53 11.66
CA ALA A 325 1.58 7.28 11.48
C ALA A 325 0.76 6.15 10.84
N THR A 326 -0.49 6.42 10.43
CA THR A 326 -1.37 5.43 9.81
C THR A 326 -1.81 5.91 8.43
N PRO A 327 -1.35 5.28 7.34
CA PRO A 327 -1.90 5.51 6.01
C PRO A 327 -3.33 4.95 6.00
N TRP A 328 -4.30 5.85 6.17
CA TRP A 328 -5.74 5.65 6.02
C TRP A 328 -6.46 4.84 7.13
N PRO A 329 -7.75 5.14 7.37
CA PRO A 329 -8.79 4.18 7.03
C PRO A 329 -9.26 4.52 5.62
N LEU A 330 -9.16 3.56 4.70
CA LEU A 330 -9.74 3.75 3.38
C LEU A 330 -11.23 4.05 3.63
N THR A 331 -11.69 5.23 3.20
CA THR A 331 -13.13 5.38 3.01
C THR A 331 -13.56 4.30 2.02
N ALA A 332 -14.78 3.79 2.10
CA ALA A 332 -15.23 2.77 1.17
C ALA A 332 -15.08 3.16 -0.32
N ARG A 333 -14.93 4.47 -0.55
CA ARG A 333 -14.55 5.11 -1.80
C ARG A 333 -13.17 4.69 -2.37
N GLN A 334 -12.19 4.37 -1.54
CA GLN A 334 -10.81 4.10 -1.97
C GLN A 334 -10.45 2.61 -2.00
N VAL A 335 -11.26 1.78 -1.35
CA VAL A 335 -11.13 0.33 -1.43
C VAL A 335 -11.83 -0.21 -2.69
N GLY A 336 -13.04 0.29 -2.96
CA GLY A 336 -13.84 -0.09 -4.13
C GLY A 336 -13.43 0.57 -5.45
N SER A 337 -12.32 1.30 -5.50
CA SER A 337 -11.83 1.87 -6.76
C SER A 337 -11.12 0.86 -7.63
N GLY A 338 -10.62 -0.26 -7.07
CA GLY A 338 -9.49 -0.94 -7.69
C GLY A 338 -8.33 0.06 -7.82
N GLU A 339 -7.31 -0.28 -8.60
CA GLU A 339 -6.19 0.60 -8.87
C GLU A 339 -6.55 1.86 -9.69
N ASP A 340 -7.84 2.17 -9.85
CA ASP A 340 -8.38 3.26 -10.66
C ASP A 340 -7.91 4.64 -10.16
N PRO A 341 -7.02 5.33 -10.91
CA PRO A 341 -6.51 6.66 -10.58
C PRO A 341 -7.59 7.75 -10.61
N SER A 342 -8.85 7.41 -10.96
CA SER A 342 -9.99 8.32 -10.99
C SER A 342 -10.71 8.50 -9.65
N CYS A 343 -10.29 7.84 -8.57
CA CYS A 343 -11.00 7.85 -7.29
C CYS A 343 -10.55 9.05 -6.44
N GLN A 344 -11.06 10.19 -6.90
CA GLN A 344 -10.74 11.58 -6.61
C GLN A 344 -11.05 12.09 -5.19
N TYR A 345 -10.17 11.84 -4.21
CA TYR A 345 -9.98 12.66 -3.00
C TYR A 345 -8.57 12.45 -2.51
N ASN A 346 -7.80 13.55 -2.38
CA ASN A 346 -6.46 13.64 -1.76
C ASN A 346 -5.75 12.29 -1.60
N ASN A 347 -5.57 11.55 -2.70
CA ASN A 347 -4.80 10.32 -2.64
C ASN A 347 -3.32 10.68 -2.67
N ALA A 348 -2.99 11.69 -1.87
CA ALA A 348 -1.70 12.23 -1.57
C ALA A 348 -0.82 11.16 -0.91
N TYR A 349 -1.30 9.94 -0.75
CA TYR A 349 -0.52 8.82 -0.30
C TYR A 349 -0.06 8.04 -1.53
N GLY A 350 1.24 7.90 -1.67
CA GLY A 350 1.83 6.95 -2.59
C GLY A 350 1.34 5.52 -2.30
N ARG A 351 1.58 4.64 -3.26
CA ARG A 351 1.28 3.21 -3.14
C ARG A 351 2.51 2.44 -2.67
N LEU A 352 2.27 1.23 -2.17
CA LEU A 352 3.33 0.30 -1.81
C LEU A 352 4.25 0.05 -3.00
N GLY A 353 5.55 0.05 -2.72
CA GLY A 353 6.56 -0.51 -3.59
C GLY A 353 6.55 -2.03 -3.57
N THR A 354 7.41 -2.65 -4.36
CA THR A 354 7.39 -4.11 -4.60
C THR A 354 8.47 -4.82 -3.80
N LEU A 355 8.15 -6.02 -3.32
CA LEU A 355 9.06 -6.99 -2.72
C LEU A 355 9.02 -8.27 -3.57
N TYR A 356 10.15 -8.64 -4.17
CA TYR A 356 10.26 -9.83 -4.99
C TYR A 356 11.32 -10.81 -4.48
N PHE A 357 10.95 -12.09 -4.46
CA PHE A 357 11.79 -13.21 -4.05
C PHE A 357 11.46 -14.44 -4.92
N PRO A 358 12.42 -15.36 -5.14
CA PRO A 358 12.17 -16.63 -5.84
C PRO A 358 11.22 -17.60 -5.11
N SER A 359 10.93 -17.38 -3.83
CA SER A 359 10.02 -18.22 -3.02
C SER A 359 9.39 -17.44 -1.86
N SER A 360 8.43 -18.05 -1.15
CA SER A 360 7.80 -17.49 0.05
C SER A 360 8.67 -17.58 1.32
N ARG A 361 9.96 -17.93 1.24
CA ARG A 361 10.82 -18.22 2.40
C ARG A 361 10.87 -17.10 3.46
N PHE A 362 10.66 -15.84 3.08
CA PHE A 362 10.62 -14.71 4.01
C PHE A 362 9.19 -14.29 4.44
N LEU A 363 8.15 -15.00 4.00
CA LEU A 363 6.85 -14.95 4.67
C LEU A 363 6.88 -15.91 5.85
N GLN A 364 6.90 -15.35 7.06
CA GLN A 364 6.96 -16.11 8.30
C GLN A 364 5.59 -16.16 8.98
N GLU A 365 5.50 -16.89 10.09
CA GLU A 365 4.33 -16.82 10.97
C GLU A 365 4.14 -15.43 11.58
N THR A 366 5.23 -14.70 11.83
CA THR A 366 5.20 -13.30 12.25
C THR A 366 5.86 -12.44 11.18
N ASN A 367 5.13 -11.47 10.65
CA ASN A 367 5.58 -10.58 9.58
C ASN A 367 5.59 -9.12 10.05
N TRP A 368 6.59 -8.39 9.61
CA TRP A 368 6.79 -6.95 9.87
C TRP A 368 7.25 -6.19 8.62
N HIS A 369 7.24 -6.87 7.46
CA HIS A 369 7.62 -6.29 6.18
C HIS A 369 6.60 -5.28 5.69
N SER A 370 7.06 -4.36 4.83
CA SER A 370 6.20 -3.41 4.13
C SER A 370 6.41 -3.50 2.63
N GLY A 371 5.35 -3.73 1.86
CA GLY A 371 5.40 -3.75 0.40
C GLY A 371 4.33 -4.66 -0.21
N LEU A 372 4.20 -4.55 -1.53
CA LEU A 372 3.47 -5.49 -2.36
C LEU A 372 4.34 -6.74 -2.56
N TRP A 373 3.91 -7.84 -1.97
CA TRP A 373 4.55 -9.14 -2.08
C TRP A 373 4.26 -9.77 -3.44
N LEU A 374 5.31 -9.94 -4.25
CA LEU A 374 5.23 -10.53 -5.59
C LEU A 374 5.91 -11.90 -5.71
N ALA A 375 6.45 -12.44 -4.61
CA ALA A 375 6.98 -13.80 -4.62
C ALA A 375 5.85 -14.83 -4.58
N PRO A 376 6.03 -16.02 -5.19
CA PRO A 376 5.05 -17.09 -5.11
C PRO A 376 4.73 -17.46 -3.65
N VAL A 377 3.44 -17.56 -3.31
CA VAL A 377 2.98 -18.08 -2.02
C VAL A 377 2.36 -19.46 -2.24
N THR A 378 2.85 -20.46 -1.50
CA THR A 378 2.28 -21.81 -1.52
C THR A 378 0.80 -21.76 -1.13
N SER A 379 -0.07 -22.40 -1.92
CA SER A 379 -1.52 -22.46 -1.66
C SER A 379 -1.97 -23.93 -1.65
N PRO A 380 -2.59 -24.43 -0.55
CA PRO A 380 -2.91 -23.71 0.68
C PRO A 380 -1.66 -23.37 1.51
N TRP A 381 -1.65 -22.16 2.08
CA TRP A 381 -0.67 -21.73 3.07
C TRP A 381 -1.19 -22.09 4.45
N ILE A 382 -0.59 -23.12 5.07
CA ILE A 382 -0.97 -23.63 6.38
C ILE A 382 0.11 -23.26 7.39
N VAL A 383 -0.25 -22.50 8.41
CA VAL A 383 0.66 -22.03 9.46
C VAL A 383 0.06 -22.24 10.84
N ASN A 384 0.88 -22.32 11.89
CA ASN A 384 0.35 -22.38 13.24
C ASN A 384 -0.22 -21.01 13.62
N SER A 385 0.52 -19.93 13.38
CA SER A 385 0.05 -18.56 13.59
C SER A 385 0.33 -17.67 12.39
N LEU A 386 -0.54 -16.70 12.14
CA LEU A 386 -0.31 -15.62 11.17
C LEU A 386 -0.45 -14.27 11.87
N THR A 387 0.68 -13.66 12.19
CA THR A 387 0.77 -12.38 12.87
C THR A 387 1.36 -11.34 11.93
N GLN A 388 0.67 -10.22 11.73
CA GLN A 388 1.25 -9.00 11.15
C GLN A 388 1.40 -7.96 12.28
N THR A 389 2.64 -7.59 12.58
CA THR A 389 2.98 -6.62 13.64
C THR A 389 3.77 -5.46 13.06
N GLY A 390 3.20 -4.25 13.10
CA GLY A 390 3.72 -3.14 12.32
C GLY A 390 3.76 -3.46 10.82
N GLY A 391 4.41 -2.60 10.04
CA GLY A 391 4.53 -2.76 8.59
C GLY A 391 3.21 -2.75 7.81
N TYR A 392 3.30 -2.73 6.49
CA TYR A 392 2.14 -2.84 5.59
C TYR A 392 2.43 -3.85 4.49
N LEU A 393 1.98 -5.08 4.70
CA LEU A 393 2.13 -6.18 3.76
C LEU A 393 0.87 -6.34 2.92
N LYS A 394 1.02 -6.35 1.60
CA LYS A 394 -0.02 -6.72 0.65
C LYS A 394 0.38 -7.99 -0.10
N ILE A 395 -0.48 -9.01 -0.09
CA ILE A 395 -0.33 -10.23 -0.89
C ILE A 395 -1.45 -10.24 -1.93
N ALA A 396 -1.06 -10.09 -3.20
CA ALA A 396 -1.99 -10.02 -4.33
C ALA A 396 -1.93 -11.28 -5.20
N GLN A 397 -2.16 -12.45 -4.59
CA GLN A 397 -2.22 -13.73 -5.28
C GLN A 397 -3.68 -14.21 -5.37
N ASP A 398 -4.20 -14.26 -6.59
CA ASP A 398 -5.55 -14.76 -6.86
C ASP A 398 -5.73 -16.21 -6.39
N GLY A 399 -6.82 -16.49 -5.68
CA GLY A 399 -7.16 -17.83 -5.21
C GLY A 399 -6.28 -18.36 -4.08
N LEU A 400 -5.51 -17.50 -3.40
CA LEU A 400 -4.72 -17.89 -2.24
C LEU A 400 -5.61 -18.47 -1.13
N VAL A 401 -5.28 -19.65 -0.62
CA VAL A 401 -5.96 -20.27 0.53
C VAL A 401 -5.04 -20.18 1.73
N ILE A 402 -5.51 -19.59 2.84
CA ILE A 402 -4.77 -19.47 4.09
C ILE A 402 -5.51 -20.23 5.18
N THR A 403 -4.79 -21.07 5.92
CA THR A 403 -5.29 -21.70 7.15
C THR A 403 -4.31 -21.45 8.28
N ALA A 404 -4.78 -20.85 9.37
CA ALA A 404 -3.98 -20.58 10.56
C ALA A 404 -4.72 -21.00 11.84
N ASN A 405 -4.01 -21.46 12.88
CA ASN A 405 -4.65 -21.68 14.18
C ASN A 405 -5.03 -20.36 14.84
N GLN A 406 -4.26 -19.30 14.62
CA GLN A 406 -4.57 -17.95 15.10
C GLN A 406 -4.14 -16.91 14.07
N ILE A 407 -4.95 -15.86 13.90
CA ILE A 407 -4.59 -14.70 13.08
C ILE A 407 -4.59 -13.46 13.96
N THR A 408 -3.48 -12.71 13.93
CA THR A 408 -3.31 -11.49 14.73
C THR A 408 -2.80 -10.34 13.85
N VAL A 409 -3.46 -9.19 13.88
CA VAL A 409 -2.95 -7.96 13.25
C VAL A 409 -2.86 -6.86 14.31
N THR A 410 -1.64 -6.40 14.58
CA THR A 410 -1.37 -5.56 15.75
C THR A 410 -0.27 -4.53 15.55
N SER A 411 -0.04 -3.66 16.54
CA SER A 411 1.08 -2.71 16.60
C SER A 411 1.20 -1.78 15.37
N GLY A 412 0.07 -1.33 14.84
CA GLY A 412 -0.02 -0.52 13.62
C GLY A 412 0.14 -1.32 12.32
N GLY A 413 0.21 -2.65 12.42
CA GLY A 413 0.41 -3.52 11.28
C GLY A 413 -0.78 -3.59 10.36
N ARG A 414 -0.51 -3.78 9.07
CA ARG A 414 -1.53 -3.92 8.03
C ARG A 414 -1.27 -5.14 7.16
N LEU A 415 -2.27 -5.99 7.05
CA LEU A 415 -2.30 -7.15 6.17
C LEU A 415 -3.42 -7.00 5.15
N GLU A 416 -3.07 -6.86 3.88
CA GLU A 416 -4.01 -6.80 2.77
C GLU A 416 -3.87 -8.04 1.89
N LEU A 417 -4.97 -8.75 1.69
CA LEU A 417 -5.05 -9.93 0.84
C LEU A 417 -5.99 -9.63 -0.32
N SER A 418 -5.63 -10.06 -1.53
CA SER A 418 -6.52 -9.97 -2.70
C SER A 418 -7.04 -11.37 -3.04
N ASN A 419 -8.36 -11.48 -3.12
CA ASN A 419 -9.08 -12.64 -3.63
C ASN A 419 -8.71 -13.97 -2.94
N ALA A 420 -8.45 -13.91 -1.64
CA ALA A 420 -8.06 -15.04 -0.82
C ALA A 420 -9.25 -15.70 -0.08
N MET A 421 -9.07 -16.97 0.28
CA MET A 421 -9.91 -17.70 1.24
C MET A 421 -9.13 -17.86 2.54
N VAL A 422 -9.68 -17.36 3.65
CA VAL A 422 -8.99 -17.33 4.94
C VAL A 422 -9.75 -18.17 5.96
N THR A 423 -9.07 -19.14 6.55
CA THR A 423 -9.58 -19.98 7.64
C THR A 423 -8.74 -19.76 8.90
N CYS A 424 -9.38 -19.28 9.96
CA CYS A 424 -8.81 -19.18 11.29
C CYS A 424 -9.45 -20.25 12.19
N LEU A 425 -8.67 -21.21 12.67
CA LEU A 425 -9.17 -22.32 13.49
C LEU A 425 -9.39 -21.92 14.96
N GLY A 426 -8.73 -20.86 15.41
CA GLY A 426 -8.90 -20.24 16.72
C GLY A 426 -9.38 -18.81 16.59
N ASP A 427 -8.85 -17.92 17.42
CA ASP A 427 -9.28 -16.53 17.46
C ASP A 427 -8.61 -15.68 16.37
N PHE A 428 -9.38 -14.74 15.81
CA PHE A 428 -8.89 -13.69 14.93
C PHE A 428 -8.86 -12.38 15.73
N LEU A 429 -7.67 -11.86 15.99
CA LEU A 429 -7.45 -10.64 16.77
C LEU A 429 -6.95 -9.50 15.88
N ILE A 430 -7.63 -8.37 15.94
CA ILE A 430 -7.18 -7.11 15.35
C ILE A 430 -7.10 -6.10 16.49
N THR A 431 -5.88 -5.71 16.86
CA THR A 431 -5.60 -4.83 18.00
C THR A 431 -4.67 -3.70 17.59
N ASN A 432 -5.20 -2.50 17.36
CA ASN A 432 -4.43 -1.38 16.80
C ASN A 432 -3.76 -1.77 15.46
N GLY A 433 -4.48 -2.51 14.60
CA GLY A 433 -4.00 -2.95 13.29
C GLY A 433 -5.13 -3.04 12.26
N ALA A 434 -4.78 -3.26 11.00
CA ALA A 434 -5.74 -3.27 9.90
C ALA A 434 -5.63 -4.56 9.07
N PHE A 435 -6.73 -5.30 8.97
CA PHE A 435 -6.86 -6.41 8.03
C PHE A 435 -7.79 -6.02 6.89
N ALA A 436 -7.39 -6.34 5.66
CA ALA A 436 -8.21 -6.14 4.47
C ALA A 436 -8.22 -7.40 3.60
N LEU A 437 -9.41 -7.86 3.21
CA LEU A 437 -9.61 -8.86 2.17
C LEU A 437 -10.38 -8.23 1.02
N LEU A 438 -9.70 -8.03 -0.11
CA LEU A 438 -10.24 -7.35 -1.28
C LEU A 438 -10.67 -8.37 -2.33
N ALA A 439 -11.76 -8.13 -3.03
CA ALA A 439 -12.22 -9.05 -4.08
C ALA A 439 -11.41 -8.89 -5.37
N GLY A 440 -11.14 -10.03 -6.04
CA GLY A 440 -10.62 -10.09 -7.40
C GLY A 440 -11.71 -10.44 -8.43
N MET A 441 -11.31 -10.71 -9.66
CA MET A 441 -12.24 -10.98 -10.78
C MET A 441 -12.73 -12.44 -10.85
N THR A 442 -12.10 -13.38 -10.12
CA THR A 442 -12.20 -14.82 -10.43
C THR A 442 -12.77 -15.69 -9.31
N THR A 443 -12.70 -15.28 -8.03
CA THR A 443 -13.23 -16.06 -6.89
C THR A 443 -13.93 -15.19 -5.85
N ARG A 444 -14.78 -15.81 -5.01
CA ARG A 444 -15.49 -15.12 -3.94
C ARG A 444 -14.62 -15.12 -2.67
N PRO A 445 -14.21 -13.95 -2.14
CA PRO A 445 -13.49 -13.89 -0.88
C PRO A 445 -14.34 -14.46 0.27
N ASN A 446 -13.70 -15.24 1.15
CA ASN A 446 -14.35 -15.86 2.30
C ASN A 446 -13.41 -15.81 3.52
N VAL A 447 -13.96 -15.46 4.68
CA VAL A 447 -13.30 -15.58 5.98
C VAL A 447 -14.12 -16.51 6.86
N THR A 448 -13.53 -17.60 7.29
CA THR A 448 -14.11 -18.53 8.28
C THR A 448 -13.29 -18.49 9.56
N ILE A 449 -13.94 -18.25 10.69
CA ILE A 449 -13.33 -18.16 12.02
C ILE A 449 -14.04 -19.16 12.91
N SER A 450 -13.33 -20.15 13.42
CA SER A 450 -13.92 -21.25 14.20
C SER A 450 -14.13 -20.89 15.67
N SER A 451 -13.49 -19.82 16.15
CA SER A 451 -13.65 -19.27 17.51
C SER A 451 -14.14 -17.82 17.43
N ASN A 452 -13.43 -16.85 18.03
CA ASN A 452 -13.89 -15.47 18.17
C ASN A 452 -13.20 -14.51 17.20
N LEU A 453 -13.89 -13.41 16.88
CA LEU A 453 -13.32 -12.25 16.20
C LEU A 453 -13.31 -11.06 17.17
N SER A 454 -12.15 -10.44 17.36
CA SER A 454 -12.02 -9.21 18.14
C SER A 454 -11.44 -8.08 17.29
N VAL A 455 -12.15 -6.95 17.21
CA VAL A 455 -11.69 -5.74 16.49
C VAL A 455 -11.62 -4.58 17.47
N LEU A 456 -10.39 -4.21 17.83
CA LEU A 456 -10.08 -3.25 18.89
C LEU A 456 -9.09 -2.20 18.36
N GLY A 457 -9.45 -0.93 18.46
CA GLY A 457 -8.54 0.19 18.19
C GLY A 457 -7.80 0.63 19.44
N SER A 458 -6.84 1.55 19.27
CA SER A 458 -6.23 2.25 20.41
C SER A 458 -7.19 3.30 20.96
N SER A 459 -7.02 3.76 22.20
CA SER A 459 -7.83 4.86 22.76
C SER A 459 -7.59 6.21 22.07
N SER A 460 -6.46 6.37 21.37
CA SER A 460 -6.02 7.63 20.74
C SER A 460 -6.14 7.65 19.21
N SER A 461 -6.49 6.53 18.57
CA SER A 461 -6.62 6.44 17.11
C SER A 461 -7.66 5.40 16.65
N ASN A 462 -8.31 5.65 15.51
CA ASN A 462 -9.20 4.71 14.83
C ASN A 462 -8.41 3.63 14.08
N SER A 463 -7.73 2.76 14.84
CA SER A 463 -6.69 1.88 14.30
C SER A 463 -7.05 0.40 14.23
N GLY A 464 -8.15 -0.05 14.83
CA GLY A 464 -8.61 -1.43 14.74
C GLY A 464 -9.57 -1.59 13.57
N LEU A 465 -9.11 -2.11 12.44
CA LEU A 465 -9.87 -2.06 11.18
C LEU A 465 -9.98 -3.43 10.52
N PHE A 466 -11.20 -3.81 10.14
CA PHE A 466 -11.49 -5.03 9.41
C PHE A 466 -12.28 -4.73 8.14
N TYR A 467 -11.62 -4.79 6.99
CA TYR A 467 -12.19 -4.49 5.67
C TYR A 467 -12.44 -5.76 4.88
N ILE A 468 -13.65 -5.90 4.35
CA ILE A 468 -13.98 -6.98 3.42
C ILE A 468 -14.67 -6.37 2.21
N GLN A 469 -14.13 -6.59 1.03
CA GLN A 469 -14.77 -6.21 -0.23
C GLN A 469 -15.39 -7.42 -0.90
N ALA A 470 -16.64 -7.24 -1.29
CA ALA A 470 -17.40 -8.23 -2.04
C ALA A 470 -17.01 -8.22 -3.53
N GLY A 471 -16.89 -9.43 -4.09
CA GLY A 471 -16.72 -9.66 -5.52
C GLY A 471 -18.02 -9.47 -6.30
N GLU A 472 -17.91 -9.55 -7.62
CA GLU A 472 -19.07 -9.51 -8.51
C GLU A 472 -19.96 -10.74 -8.32
N THR A 473 -21.26 -10.56 -8.52
CA THR A 473 -22.24 -11.64 -8.44
C THR A 473 -23.02 -11.75 -9.75
N ASN A 474 -23.27 -12.96 -10.23
CA ASN A 474 -24.00 -13.19 -11.48
C ASN A 474 -25.52 -13.32 -11.25
N SER A 475 -26.08 -12.67 -10.23
CA SER A 475 -27.48 -12.76 -9.75
C SER A 475 -27.96 -14.12 -9.19
N THR A 476 -27.30 -15.23 -9.52
CA THR A 476 -27.61 -16.55 -8.94
C THR A 476 -27.07 -16.70 -7.52
N PHE A 477 -25.94 -16.08 -7.21
CA PHE A 477 -25.41 -15.92 -5.84
C PHE A 477 -25.71 -14.51 -5.33
N ARG A 478 -26.25 -14.42 -4.10
CA ARG A 478 -26.65 -13.13 -3.51
C ARG A 478 -25.55 -12.46 -2.67
N THR A 479 -24.48 -13.18 -2.37
CA THR A 479 -23.33 -12.71 -1.57
C THR A 479 -22.07 -12.65 -2.42
N GLY A 480 -21.42 -11.48 -2.43
CA GLY A 480 -20.11 -11.29 -3.07
C GLY A 480 -18.94 -11.54 -2.11
N ALA A 481 -19.19 -11.70 -0.81
CA ALA A 481 -18.25 -12.25 0.18
C ALA A 481 -19.01 -12.84 1.36
N VAL A 482 -18.37 -13.75 2.10
CA VAL A 482 -18.92 -14.31 3.34
C VAL A 482 -17.89 -14.21 4.46
N VAL A 483 -18.35 -13.80 5.64
CA VAL A 483 -17.59 -13.87 6.90
C VAL A 483 -18.41 -14.70 7.88
N SER A 484 -17.91 -15.88 8.22
CA SER A 484 -18.56 -16.78 9.19
C SER A 484 -17.71 -16.90 10.44
N VAL A 485 -18.29 -16.59 11.59
CA VAL A 485 -17.65 -16.68 12.91
C VAL A 485 -18.45 -17.64 13.77
N ASN A 486 -17.92 -18.80 14.12
CA ASN A 486 -18.66 -19.76 14.95
C ASN A 486 -18.80 -19.30 16.41
N GLY A 487 -17.98 -18.36 16.87
CA GLY A 487 -18.02 -17.81 18.22
C GLY A 487 -18.55 -16.38 18.27
N ASN A 488 -17.96 -15.60 19.17
CA ASN A 488 -18.37 -14.23 19.44
C ASN A 488 -17.62 -13.23 18.56
N VAL A 489 -18.33 -12.22 18.06
CA VAL A 489 -17.73 -11.03 17.45
C VAL A 489 -17.79 -9.89 18.46
N THR A 490 -16.62 -9.38 18.85
CA THR A 490 -16.50 -8.22 19.75
C THR A 490 -15.87 -7.05 19.01
N ILE A 491 -16.60 -5.94 18.94
CA ILE A 491 -16.10 -4.67 18.42
C ILE A 491 -15.98 -3.72 19.61
N GLY A 492 -14.74 -3.38 19.96
CA GLY A 492 -14.42 -2.49 21.07
C GLY A 492 -14.05 -1.09 20.62
N THR A 493 -13.64 -0.25 21.56
CA THR A 493 -13.25 1.15 21.34
C THR A 493 -12.42 1.33 20.06
N ASN A 494 -12.86 2.25 19.20
CA ASN A 494 -12.17 2.62 17.96
C ASN A 494 -11.97 1.46 16.97
N GLY A 495 -12.70 0.35 17.16
CA GLY A 495 -12.78 -0.80 16.27
C GLY A 495 -13.87 -0.64 15.21
N TRP A 496 -13.56 -0.93 13.95
CA TRP A 496 -14.49 -0.79 12.84
C TRP A 496 -14.45 -1.98 11.89
N ILE A 497 -15.62 -2.55 11.61
CA ILE A 497 -15.83 -3.49 10.51
C ILE A 497 -16.43 -2.71 9.33
N SER A 498 -15.78 -2.79 8.18
CA SER A 498 -16.16 -2.04 6.98
C SER A 498 -16.49 -2.99 5.83
N PRO A 499 -17.77 -3.37 5.67
CA PRO A 499 -18.20 -4.16 4.51
C PRO A 499 -18.36 -3.27 3.29
N LEU A 500 -17.75 -3.70 2.20
CA LEU A 500 -17.71 -2.94 0.95
C LEU A 500 -18.43 -3.76 -0.11
N SER A 501 -19.51 -3.20 -0.66
CA SER A 501 -20.19 -3.84 -1.76
C SER A 501 -19.38 -3.67 -3.04
N ASN A 502 -19.59 -4.59 -3.98
CA ASN A 502 -19.01 -4.46 -5.29
C ASN A 502 -19.52 -3.14 -5.93
N PRO A 503 -18.60 -2.28 -6.38
CA PRO A 503 -18.93 -0.91 -6.76
C PRO A 503 -19.77 -0.80 -8.04
N THR A 504 -19.84 -1.86 -8.85
CA THR A 504 -20.51 -1.87 -10.18
C THR A 504 -21.68 -2.84 -10.25
N ASN A 505 -21.56 -3.99 -9.57
CA ASN A 505 -22.52 -5.08 -9.57
C ASN A 505 -23.41 -5.11 -8.32
N GLY A 506 -22.96 -4.53 -7.20
CA GLY A 506 -23.73 -4.45 -5.96
C GLY A 506 -23.69 -5.71 -5.08
N GLY A 507 -22.92 -6.74 -5.43
CA GLY A 507 -22.66 -7.88 -4.55
C GLY A 507 -22.16 -7.41 -3.18
N SER A 508 -22.68 -7.96 -2.08
CA SER A 508 -22.37 -7.48 -0.72
C SER A 508 -21.79 -8.59 0.18
N VAL A 509 -21.24 -8.18 1.32
CA VAL A 509 -20.67 -9.07 2.33
C VAL A 509 -21.77 -9.55 3.27
N PHE A 510 -21.87 -10.86 3.48
CA PHE A 510 -22.73 -11.45 4.51
C PHE A 510 -21.93 -11.89 5.73
N PHE A 511 -22.39 -11.50 6.91
CA PHE A 511 -21.80 -11.90 8.19
C PHE A 511 -22.73 -12.84 8.95
N SER A 512 -22.20 -13.98 9.42
CA SER A 512 -22.88 -14.90 10.35
C SER A 512 -22.03 -15.12 11.61
N MET A 513 -22.66 -15.03 12.78
CA MET A 513 -22.00 -15.17 14.07
C MET A 513 -22.92 -15.68 15.18
N SER A 514 -22.38 -16.29 16.24
CA SER A 514 -23.21 -16.70 17.37
C SER A 514 -23.66 -15.51 18.22
N ASN A 515 -22.73 -14.63 18.60
CA ASN A 515 -23.05 -13.38 19.30
C ASN A 515 -22.31 -12.19 18.68
N LEU A 516 -22.91 -11.01 18.73
CA LEU A 516 -22.30 -9.75 18.31
C LEU A 516 -22.40 -8.73 19.43
N THR A 517 -21.25 -8.22 19.87
CA THR A 517 -21.18 -7.16 20.89
C THR A 517 -20.45 -5.95 20.33
N ILE A 518 -21.15 -4.81 20.24
CA ILE A 518 -20.61 -3.51 19.85
C ILE A 518 -20.56 -2.64 21.10
N ASN A 519 -19.38 -2.53 21.71
CA ASN A 519 -19.23 -2.17 23.12
C ASN A 519 -19.38 -0.68 23.44
N THR A 520 -18.94 0.22 22.55
CA THR A 520 -18.82 1.66 22.85
C THR A 520 -19.37 2.54 21.73
N PRO A 521 -19.70 3.82 21.98
CA PRO A 521 -20.26 4.72 20.96
C PRO A 521 -19.37 4.97 19.73
N ASN A 522 -18.05 4.80 19.85
CA ASN A 522 -17.10 5.03 18.75
C ASN A 522 -16.53 3.73 18.17
N CYS A 523 -17.41 2.77 17.89
CA CYS A 523 -17.07 1.52 17.23
C CYS A 523 -18.29 0.94 16.51
N GLY A 524 -18.08 -0.04 15.63
CA GLY A 524 -19.16 -0.82 15.02
C GLY A 524 -18.97 -1.09 13.53
N PHE A 525 -20.06 -1.09 12.78
CA PHE A 525 -20.05 -1.32 11.33
C PHE A 525 -20.16 0.01 10.57
N ARG A 526 -19.26 0.22 9.61
CA ARG A 526 -19.26 1.41 8.74
C ARG A 526 -19.23 1.01 7.26
N ALA A 527 -20.36 1.19 6.62
CA ALA A 527 -20.59 1.01 5.19
C ALA A 527 -20.93 2.36 4.49
N ASP A 528 -20.53 3.48 5.06
CA ASP A 528 -20.80 4.81 4.48
C ASP A 528 -20.11 4.96 3.11
N GLY A 529 -20.87 5.29 2.07
CA GLY A 529 -20.37 5.41 0.68
C GLY A 529 -19.82 4.09 0.09
N ALA A 530 -20.18 2.94 0.68
CA ALA A 530 -19.66 1.61 0.35
C ALA A 530 -20.53 0.78 -0.60
N GLY A 531 -21.47 1.43 -1.29
CA GLY A 531 -22.37 0.85 -2.28
C GLY A 531 -21.87 1.07 -3.70
N PHE A 532 -22.81 1.32 -4.62
CA PHE A 532 -22.46 1.61 -6.00
C PHE A 532 -21.63 2.90 -6.11
N ARG A 533 -20.65 2.90 -7.04
CA ARG A 533 -19.78 4.05 -7.29
C ARG A 533 -20.29 4.98 -8.39
N GLU A 534 -19.71 6.17 -8.47
CA GLU A 534 -19.79 7.06 -9.63
C GLU A 534 -19.16 6.40 -10.88
N ARG A 535 -19.60 6.77 -12.09
CA ARG A 535 -18.84 6.43 -13.31
C ARG A 535 -17.58 7.27 -13.39
N SER A 536 -16.42 6.62 -13.56
CA SER A 536 -15.10 7.24 -13.59
C SER A 536 -14.46 7.34 -14.97
N ASP A 537 -15.12 6.84 -16.01
CA ASP A 537 -14.63 6.71 -17.38
C ASP A 537 -14.42 8.04 -18.14
N GLY A 538 -14.43 9.18 -17.44
CA GLY A 538 -14.32 10.50 -18.04
C GLY A 538 -15.56 10.94 -18.83
N SER A 539 -16.64 10.16 -18.83
CA SER A 539 -17.87 10.54 -19.54
C SER A 539 -18.55 11.72 -18.85
N VAL A 540 -18.72 12.79 -19.61
CA VAL A 540 -19.32 14.05 -19.18
C VAL A 540 -20.84 13.88 -19.06
N GLY A 541 -21.43 14.22 -17.91
CA GLY A 541 -22.87 14.02 -17.70
C GLY A 541 -23.29 12.57 -17.50
N ALA A 542 -22.42 11.72 -16.95
CA ALA A 542 -22.68 10.30 -16.75
C ALA A 542 -23.69 10.02 -15.63
N ASN A 543 -24.50 8.97 -15.80
CA ASN A 543 -25.29 8.42 -14.70
C ASN A 543 -24.39 7.67 -13.71
N GLY A 544 -24.75 7.67 -12.43
CA GLY A 544 -24.10 6.82 -11.43
C GLY A 544 -24.31 5.32 -11.70
N TYR A 545 -23.62 4.44 -10.97
CA TYR A 545 -23.99 3.01 -10.95
C TYR A 545 -25.16 2.74 -9.99
N GLY A 546 -25.85 1.63 -10.24
CA GLY A 546 -26.95 1.12 -9.40
C GLY A 546 -28.36 1.29 -10.00
N PRO A 547 -29.36 0.52 -9.51
CA PRO A 547 -30.74 0.56 -10.04
C PRO A 547 -31.43 1.91 -9.89
N GLY A 548 -31.17 2.61 -8.77
CA GLY A 548 -31.69 3.93 -8.46
C GLY A 548 -30.70 5.05 -8.75
N ARG A 549 -29.77 4.84 -9.69
CA ARG A 549 -28.71 5.82 -10.04
C ARG A 549 -29.27 7.21 -10.28
N GLY A 550 -28.53 8.21 -9.81
CA GLY A 550 -28.76 9.59 -10.21
C GLY A 550 -28.39 9.79 -11.69
N VAL A 551 -29.10 10.70 -12.34
CA VAL A 551 -28.93 11.02 -13.75
C VAL A 551 -28.00 12.22 -13.89
N GLY A 552 -27.00 12.08 -14.75
CA GLY A 552 -26.08 13.16 -15.10
C GLY A 552 -26.70 14.10 -16.15
N GLY A 553 -26.70 15.40 -15.88
CA GLY A 553 -27.24 16.41 -16.80
C GLY A 553 -26.18 16.89 -17.80
N GLN A 554 -26.46 16.75 -19.09
CA GLN A 554 -25.56 17.24 -20.16
C GLN A 554 -25.62 18.77 -20.36
N VAL A 555 -26.67 19.44 -19.88
CA VAL A 555 -26.88 20.89 -20.02
C VAL A 555 -27.01 21.57 -18.66
N ALA A 556 -26.23 22.63 -18.44
CA ALA A 556 -26.25 23.51 -17.27
C ALA A 556 -26.00 22.87 -15.89
N ASN A 557 -25.27 21.74 -15.83
CA ASN A 557 -24.89 21.07 -14.58
C ASN A 557 -26.05 20.69 -13.64
N ARG A 558 -27.20 20.30 -14.19
CA ARG A 558 -28.38 19.90 -13.40
C ARG A 558 -28.39 18.39 -13.19
N ASN A 559 -28.12 17.92 -11.97
CA ASN A 559 -27.96 16.49 -11.69
C ASN A 559 -28.96 16.01 -10.63
N SER A 560 -29.46 14.79 -10.76
CA SER A 560 -30.34 14.19 -9.76
C SER A 560 -29.55 13.36 -8.74
N GLY A 561 -30.06 13.35 -7.52
CA GLY A 561 -29.58 12.45 -6.49
C GLY A 561 -30.02 11.01 -6.75
N ALA A 562 -29.35 10.06 -6.11
CA ALA A 562 -29.72 8.67 -6.22
C ALA A 562 -30.85 8.29 -5.25
N SER A 563 -31.62 7.29 -5.64
CA SER A 563 -32.73 6.72 -4.87
C SER A 563 -32.37 5.35 -4.32
N TYR A 564 -32.77 5.05 -3.09
CA TYR A 564 -32.84 3.70 -2.52
C TYR A 564 -33.61 3.83 -1.21
N GLY A 565 -34.71 3.10 -0.99
CA GLY A 565 -35.61 3.36 0.14
C GLY A 565 -36.49 4.61 -0.07
N GLY A 566 -35.86 5.77 -0.16
CA GLY A 566 -36.45 7.06 -0.50
C GLY A 566 -36.00 7.53 -1.89
N THR A 567 -36.79 8.40 -2.51
CA THR A 567 -36.45 9.03 -3.79
C THR A 567 -35.32 10.04 -3.61
N GLY A 568 -34.35 10.02 -4.53
CA GLY A 568 -33.36 11.08 -4.65
C GLY A 568 -34.00 12.42 -5.03
N GLY A 569 -33.29 13.50 -4.79
CA GLY A 569 -33.72 14.84 -5.08
C GLY A 569 -33.56 15.20 -6.55
N VAL A 570 -34.37 16.17 -6.98
CA VAL A 570 -34.37 16.73 -8.32
C VAL A 570 -33.64 18.08 -8.30
N ALA A 571 -32.96 18.47 -9.39
CA ALA A 571 -32.45 19.83 -9.52
C ALA A 571 -33.61 20.83 -9.74
N ASN A 572 -33.46 22.09 -9.30
CA ASN A 572 -34.45 23.18 -9.16
C ASN A 572 -35.23 23.61 -10.44
N SER A 573 -35.17 22.85 -11.55
CA SER A 573 -36.04 23.02 -12.73
C SER A 573 -36.92 21.81 -13.06
N GLY A 574 -36.87 20.72 -12.29
CA GLY A 574 -37.72 19.54 -12.55
C GLY A 574 -37.34 18.72 -13.79
N THR A 575 -36.25 19.07 -14.49
CA THR A 575 -35.91 18.53 -15.82
C THR A 575 -35.13 17.21 -15.79
N VAL A 576 -34.53 16.84 -14.64
CA VAL A 576 -33.72 15.61 -14.49
C VAL A 576 -34.23 14.85 -13.27
N LEU A 577 -34.99 13.78 -13.50
CA LEU A 577 -35.58 12.97 -12.43
C LEU A 577 -34.55 11.98 -11.86
N PRO A 578 -34.62 11.65 -10.56
CA PRO A 578 -33.84 10.58 -9.96
C PRO A 578 -34.26 9.21 -10.53
N GLY A 579 -33.38 8.22 -10.42
CA GLY A 579 -33.76 6.83 -10.67
C GLY A 579 -34.86 6.33 -9.72
N PRO A 580 -35.52 5.21 -10.02
CA PRO A 580 -36.59 4.67 -9.18
C PRO A 580 -36.06 4.22 -7.81
N VAL A 581 -36.94 4.22 -6.82
CA VAL A 581 -36.70 3.49 -5.55
C VAL A 581 -36.74 1.99 -5.83
N TYR A 582 -35.84 1.22 -5.23
CA TYR A 582 -35.73 -0.24 -5.40
C TYR A 582 -35.43 -0.95 -4.08
N GLY A 583 -35.32 -2.27 -4.12
CA GLY A 583 -35.11 -3.14 -2.96
C GLY A 583 -36.37 -3.31 -2.09
N SER A 584 -36.35 -4.32 -1.22
CA SER A 584 -37.45 -4.57 -0.28
C SER A 584 -37.27 -3.84 1.05
N SER A 585 -38.34 -3.25 1.60
CA SER A 585 -38.31 -2.54 2.88
C SER A 585 -38.12 -3.48 4.08
N ASN A 586 -38.64 -4.70 4.01
CA ASN A 586 -38.59 -5.68 5.10
C ASN A 586 -37.49 -6.73 4.95
N ALA A 587 -36.87 -6.81 3.76
CA ALA A 587 -35.76 -7.70 3.48
C ALA A 587 -34.82 -7.05 2.44
N PRO A 588 -34.18 -5.90 2.77
CA PRO A 588 -33.27 -5.26 1.83
C PRO A 588 -32.11 -6.20 1.52
N PHE A 589 -31.72 -6.26 0.24
CA PHE A 589 -30.68 -7.17 -0.25
C PHE A 589 -29.65 -6.51 -1.18
N GLU A 590 -29.82 -5.21 -1.47
CA GLU A 590 -28.93 -4.44 -2.33
C GLU A 590 -28.36 -3.22 -1.59
N PRO A 591 -27.15 -2.77 -1.95
CA PRO A 591 -26.62 -1.50 -1.47
C PRO A 591 -27.30 -0.31 -2.14
N GLY A 592 -26.99 0.89 -1.65
CA GLY A 592 -27.42 2.18 -2.21
C GLY A 592 -26.75 2.52 -3.54
N SER A 593 -27.43 3.33 -4.35
CA SER A 593 -27.00 3.77 -5.68
C SER A 593 -26.18 5.07 -5.65
N ALA A 594 -25.35 5.28 -6.67
CA ALA A 594 -24.57 6.50 -6.83
C ALA A 594 -25.34 7.62 -7.54
N GLY A 595 -25.10 8.86 -7.13
CA GLY A 595 -25.68 10.06 -7.74
C GLY A 595 -25.14 10.35 -9.14
N GLY A 596 -25.81 11.27 -9.86
CA GLY A 596 -25.41 11.67 -11.22
C GLY A 596 -24.15 12.54 -11.23
N SER A 597 -23.38 12.47 -12.31
CA SER A 597 -22.18 13.29 -12.51
C SER A 597 -22.48 14.49 -13.42
N GLY A 598 -21.91 15.65 -13.09
CA GLY A 598 -22.09 16.89 -13.85
C GLY A 598 -21.32 16.94 -15.18
N SER A 599 -21.55 18.02 -15.93
CA SER A 599 -21.04 18.19 -17.31
C SER A 599 -19.60 18.72 -17.39
N ALA A 600 -18.82 18.63 -16.32
CA ALA A 600 -17.41 19.01 -16.31
C ALA A 600 -16.57 17.99 -15.53
N TYR A 601 -15.33 17.79 -15.96
CA TYR A 601 -14.40 16.85 -15.34
C TYR A 601 -14.23 17.14 -13.84
N GLY A 602 -14.35 16.11 -13.00
CA GLY A 602 -14.23 16.23 -11.55
C GLY A 602 -15.52 16.58 -10.79
N ARG A 603 -16.68 16.64 -11.45
CA ARG A 603 -17.99 16.86 -10.83
C ARG A 603 -18.77 15.55 -10.67
N TRP A 604 -18.29 14.64 -9.84
CA TRP A 604 -18.90 13.31 -9.67
C TRP A 604 -20.03 13.30 -8.65
N GLY A 605 -21.02 12.42 -8.87
CA GLY A 605 -22.02 12.13 -7.86
C GLY A 605 -21.45 11.42 -6.64
N GLY A 606 -22.12 11.56 -5.50
CA GLY A 606 -21.83 10.82 -4.28
C GLY A 606 -22.09 9.32 -4.46
N ARG A 607 -21.27 8.48 -3.83
CA ARG A 607 -21.43 7.01 -3.81
C ARG A 607 -22.64 6.61 -2.98
N GLY A 608 -23.30 5.52 -3.35
CA GLY A 608 -24.34 4.96 -2.50
C GLY A 608 -23.79 4.39 -1.20
N GLY A 609 -24.60 4.35 -0.14
CA GLY A 609 -24.26 3.63 1.08
C GLY A 609 -24.16 2.12 0.81
N GLY A 610 -23.29 1.42 1.51
CA GLY A 610 -23.14 -0.03 1.38
C GLY A 610 -24.24 -0.82 2.06
N PHE A 611 -24.00 -2.12 2.22
CA PHE A 611 -24.95 -3.02 2.85
C PHE A 611 -24.33 -3.69 4.07
N ILE A 612 -24.92 -3.43 5.24
CA ILE A 612 -24.63 -4.15 6.48
C ILE A 612 -25.62 -5.32 6.55
N TRP A 613 -25.15 -6.52 6.21
CA TRP A 613 -25.95 -7.75 6.20
C TRP A 613 -25.45 -8.72 7.27
N VAL A 614 -26.18 -8.82 8.38
CA VAL A 614 -25.71 -9.49 9.60
C VAL A 614 -26.77 -10.46 10.13
N ARG A 615 -26.37 -11.70 10.35
CA ARG A 615 -27.16 -12.72 11.05
C ARG A 615 -26.45 -13.16 12.33
N VAL A 616 -27.04 -12.82 13.46
CA VAL A 616 -26.60 -13.25 14.79
C VAL A 616 -27.50 -14.40 15.24
N GLU A 617 -26.93 -15.50 15.69
CA GLU A 617 -27.73 -16.67 16.10
C GLU A 617 -28.42 -16.45 17.43
N ASP A 618 -27.70 -15.82 18.38
CA ASP A 618 -28.20 -15.57 19.72
C ASP A 618 -28.36 -14.08 20.00
N THR A 619 -27.36 -13.44 20.61
CA THR A 619 -27.51 -12.10 21.17
C THR A 619 -26.71 -11.07 20.38
N LEU A 620 -27.39 -10.00 19.95
CA LEU A 620 -26.77 -8.78 19.44
C LEU A 620 -26.90 -7.69 20.51
N THR A 621 -25.77 -7.22 21.03
CA THR A 621 -25.69 -6.07 21.95
C THR A 621 -25.14 -4.84 21.21
N LEU A 622 -25.93 -3.77 21.13
CA LEU A 622 -25.58 -2.55 20.40
C LEU A 622 -25.45 -1.33 21.33
N ASN A 623 -24.21 -0.84 21.50
CA ASN A 623 -23.91 0.45 22.15
C ASN A 623 -23.20 1.44 21.20
N GLY A 624 -22.77 0.96 20.03
CA GLY A 624 -22.03 1.73 19.03
C GLY A 624 -22.86 2.06 17.79
N VAL A 625 -22.21 2.01 16.64
CA VAL A 625 -22.73 2.56 15.38
C VAL A 625 -22.87 1.47 14.31
N LEU A 626 -24.05 1.45 13.67
CA LEU A 626 -24.29 0.81 12.39
C LEU A 626 -24.63 1.91 11.38
N SER A 627 -23.73 2.19 10.44
CA SER A 627 -23.87 3.30 9.49
C SER A 627 -23.69 2.84 8.06
N ALA A 628 -24.70 3.07 7.22
CA ALA A 628 -24.70 2.79 5.79
C ALA A 628 -25.17 4.03 5.02
N ASN A 629 -24.66 5.21 5.34
CA ASN A 629 -25.08 6.45 4.70
C ASN A 629 -24.57 6.55 3.26
N GLY A 630 -25.33 7.26 2.42
CA GLY A 630 -24.86 7.73 1.13
C GLY A 630 -23.72 8.72 1.28
N GLY A 631 -22.75 8.64 0.37
CA GLY A 631 -21.68 9.60 0.26
C GLY A 631 -22.23 10.97 -0.16
N PRO A 632 -21.75 12.07 0.46
CA PRO A 632 -22.13 13.42 0.06
C PRO A 632 -21.60 13.74 -1.35
N ILE A 633 -22.10 14.82 -1.93
CA ILE A 633 -21.39 15.49 -3.03
C ILE A 633 -20.15 16.18 -2.47
N TYR A 634 -19.17 16.27 -3.33
CA TYR A 634 -17.79 16.38 -2.95
C TYR A 634 -17.18 17.59 -3.70
N ASP A 635 -16.81 18.63 -2.93
CA ASP A 635 -16.16 19.91 -3.35
C ASP A 635 -16.98 20.87 -4.25
N GLY A 636 -18.01 21.52 -3.68
CA GLY A 636 -18.69 22.69 -4.28
C GLY A 636 -19.27 22.50 -5.68
N ALA A 637 -19.30 21.25 -6.16
CA ALA A 637 -19.55 20.89 -7.53
C ALA A 637 -20.91 20.22 -7.68
N TYR A 638 -21.54 20.50 -8.82
CA TYR A 638 -22.92 20.21 -9.15
C TYR A 638 -23.35 18.72 -9.23
N GLY A 639 -22.65 17.74 -8.63
CA GLY A 639 -23.01 16.30 -8.72
C GLY A 639 -24.40 15.95 -8.13
N GLY A 640 -24.78 14.68 -8.04
CA GLY A 640 -25.95 14.22 -7.29
C GLY A 640 -25.54 13.53 -6.00
N GLY A 641 -26.28 13.68 -4.91
CA GLY A 641 -26.00 12.96 -3.66
C GLY A 641 -26.22 11.43 -3.83
N GLY A 642 -25.36 10.61 -3.23
CA GLY A 642 -25.54 9.16 -3.23
C GLY A 642 -26.66 8.74 -2.28
N SER A 643 -27.41 7.68 -2.59
CA SER A 643 -28.51 7.25 -1.73
C SER A 643 -27.98 6.59 -0.46
N GLY A 644 -28.79 6.57 0.60
CA GLY A 644 -28.55 5.68 1.73
C GLY A 644 -28.43 4.22 1.27
N GLY A 645 -27.75 3.43 2.08
CA GLY A 645 -27.53 2.00 1.87
C GLY A 645 -28.56 1.14 2.62
N ALA A 646 -28.16 -0.09 2.89
CA ALA A 646 -29.00 -1.08 3.54
C ALA A 646 -28.43 -1.53 4.89
N ILE A 647 -29.32 -1.77 5.85
CA ILE A 647 -29.01 -2.48 7.09
C ILE A 647 -30.05 -3.59 7.25
N ASN A 648 -29.61 -4.85 7.21
CA ASN A 648 -30.46 -6.02 7.45
C ASN A 648 -29.88 -6.83 8.59
N LEU A 649 -30.54 -6.78 9.75
CA LEU A 649 -30.15 -7.48 10.96
C LEU A 649 -31.16 -8.58 11.27
N TYR A 650 -30.65 -9.75 11.59
CA TYR A 650 -31.43 -10.85 12.14
C TYR A 650 -30.76 -11.35 13.42
N CYS A 651 -31.51 -11.45 14.52
CA CYS A 651 -31.01 -11.99 15.78
C CYS A 651 -32.11 -12.69 16.58
N ARG A 652 -31.74 -13.53 17.55
CA ARG A 652 -32.71 -14.06 18.52
C ARG A 652 -33.05 -12.97 19.54
N ARG A 653 -32.03 -12.37 20.15
CA ARG A 653 -32.18 -11.32 21.16
C ARG A 653 -31.43 -10.05 20.74
N PHE A 654 -32.15 -8.94 20.68
CA PHE A 654 -31.59 -7.62 20.39
C PHE A 654 -31.54 -6.79 21.69
N VAL A 655 -30.34 -6.57 22.22
CA VAL A 655 -30.10 -5.79 23.44
C VAL A 655 -29.52 -4.43 23.03
N ILE A 656 -30.21 -3.36 23.41
CA ILE A 656 -29.79 -1.99 23.12
C ILE A 656 -29.26 -1.38 24.42
N GLY A 657 -27.94 -1.25 24.54
CA GLY A 657 -27.30 -0.95 25.83
C GLY A 657 -27.02 0.53 26.09
N GLY A 658 -27.82 1.45 25.54
CA GLY A 658 -27.84 2.85 26.00
C GLY A 658 -28.30 3.88 24.96
N ALA A 659 -28.46 5.13 25.40
CA ALA A 659 -28.96 6.26 24.59
C ALA A 659 -28.08 6.66 23.38
N ASN A 660 -26.86 6.11 23.28
CA ASN A 660 -25.86 6.48 22.26
C ASN A 660 -25.74 5.47 21.11
N ALA A 661 -26.53 4.39 21.11
CA ALA A 661 -26.58 3.47 19.97
C ALA A 661 -27.11 4.19 18.72
N VAL A 662 -26.45 4.01 17.58
CA VAL A 662 -26.83 4.66 16.31
C VAL A 662 -27.03 3.60 15.25
N VAL A 663 -28.20 3.63 14.60
CA VAL A 663 -28.49 2.86 13.39
C VAL A 663 -28.95 3.84 12.31
N ARG A 664 -28.21 3.93 11.19
CA ARG A 664 -28.55 4.91 10.15
C ARG A 664 -28.18 4.49 8.74
N ALA A 665 -29.01 4.89 7.79
CA ALA A 665 -28.79 4.77 6.36
C ALA A 665 -29.32 6.04 5.67
N ASN A 666 -28.77 7.20 6.01
CA ASN A 666 -29.21 8.48 5.45
C ASN A 666 -28.70 8.68 4.02
N GLY A 667 -29.41 9.47 3.22
CA GLY A 667 -28.94 9.92 1.92
C GLY A 667 -27.80 10.93 2.02
N GLY A 668 -26.99 11.02 0.97
CA GLY A 668 -25.89 11.97 0.85
C GLY A 668 -26.38 13.39 0.57
N ASN A 669 -25.82 14.37 1.28
CA ASN A 669 -26.14 15.79 1.10
C ASN A 669 -25.53 16.37 -0.19
N THR A 670 -26.13 17.44 -0.73
CA THR A 670 -25.72 18.13 -1.95
C THR A 670 -24.62 19.19 -1.77
N GLY A 671 -24.32 19.63 -0.55
CA GLY A 671 -23.22 20.57 -0.27
C GLY A 671 -23.34 21.97 -0.91
N TYR A 672 -24.28 22.23 -1.82
CA TYR A 672 -24.50 23.51 -2.50
C TYR A 672 -25.95 23.98 -2.38
N SER A 673 -26.16 25.21 -1.92
CA SER A 673 -27.48 25.80 -1.60
C SER A 673 -28.22 26.42 -2.80
N GLY A 674 -27.66 26.38 -4.01
CA GLY A 674 -28.27 26.97 -5.22
C GLY A 674 -29.25 26.07 -5.99
N GLY A 675 -29.59 24.87 -5.50
CA GLY A 675 -30.59 23.98 -6.10
C GLY A 675 -30.19 23.33 -7.44
N LEU A 676 -28.93 23.41 -7.86
CA LEU A 676 -28.48 22.84 -9.15
C LEU A 676 -28.24 21.31 -9.10
N SER A 677 -28.31 20.71 -7.91
CA SER A 677 -28.02 19.30 -7.64
C SER A 677 -29.03 18.69 -6.67
N GLY A 678 -29.51 17.49 -6.96
CA GLY A 678 -30.40 16.71 -6.10
C GLY A 678 -29.68 15.88 -5.03
N SER A 679 -30.27 15.80 -3.84
CA SER A 679 -29.72 15.05 -2.70
C SER A 679 -30.06 13.57 -2.74
N GLY A 680 -29.30 12.73 -2.04
CA GLY A 680 -29.59 11.29 -1.99
C GLY A 680 -30.87 11.00 -1.20
N GLY A 681 -31.66 10.03 -1.66
CA GLY A 681 -32.76 9.47 -0.88
C GLY A 681 -32.24 8.65 0.31
N GLY A 682 -32.99 8.63 1.41
CA GLY A 682 -32.65 7.83 2.59
C GLY A 682 -32.88 6.33 2.35
N GLY A 683 -32.03 5.48 2.91
CA GLY A 683 -31.91 4.04 2.63
C GLY A 683 -32.92 3.11 3.30
N ARG A 684 -32.56 1.84 3.49
CA ARG A 684 -33.45 0.82 4.06
C ARG A 684 -32.85 0.16 5.30
N ILE A 685 -33.63 0.09 6.37
CA ILE A 685 -33.23 -0.57 7.61
C ILE A 685 -34.30 -1.62 7.94
N ALA A 686 -33.93 -2.88 8.05
CA ALA A 686 -34.76 -3.97 8.54
C ALA A 686 -34.09 -4.65 9.72
N ILE A 687 -34.80 -4.74 10.84
CA ILE A 687 -34.30 -5.38 12.07
C ILE A 687 -35.31 -6.45 12.50
N TRP A 688 -34.85 -7.69 12.48
CA TRP A 688 -35.61 -8.88 12.85
C TRP A 688 -35.10 -9.44 14.17
N SER A 689 -35.99 -9.56 15.16
CA SER A 689 -35.66 -10.22 16.42
C SER A 689 -36.82 -10.98 17.06
N MET A 690 -36.52 -11.97 17.90
CA MET A 690 -37.54 -12.63 18.73
C MET A 690 -37.79 -11.82 20.01
N TYR A 691 -36.71 -11.36 20.65
CA TYR A 691 -36.74 -10.58 21.88
C TYR A 691 -36.03 -9.24 21.68
N ARG A 692 -36.52 -8.20 22.35
CA ARG A 692 -35.93 -6.86 22.36
C ARG A 692 -35.86 -6.35 23.79
N GLU A 693 -34.69 -5.86 24.19
CA GLU A 693 -34.41 -5.39 25.54
C GLU A 693 -33.72 -4.02 25.48
N GLY A 694 -34.02 -3.15 26.46
CA GLY A 694 -33.44 -1.81 26.56
C GLY A 694 -34.29 -0.70 25.91
N THR A 695 -33.77 0.53 25.94
CA THR A 695 -34.42 1.69 25.30
C THR A 695 -34.27 1.57 23.79
N MET A 696 -35.38 1.52 23.06
CA MET A 696 -35.37 1.36 21.60
C MET A 696 -34.57 2.47 20.91
N VAL A 697 -33.68 2.08 20.00
CA VAL A 697 -33.03 3.01 19.07
C VAL A 697 -34.08 3.59 18.12
N SER A 698 -33.90 4.84 17.70
CA SER A 698 -34.65 5.44 16.59
C SER A 698 -33.77 5.41 15.33
N PRO A 699 -33.95 4.44 14.42
CA PRO A 699 -33.11 4.35 13.24
C PRO A 699 -33.35 5.52 12.30
N ALA A 700 -32.27 6.10 11.77
CA ALA A 700 -32.36 7.24 10.86
C ALA A 700 -32.23 6.79 9.40
N VAL A 701 -33.22 7.16 8.58
CA VAL A 701 -33.23 6.97 7.12
C VAL A 701 -33.54 8.29 6.43
N ASN A 702 -32.91 9.37 6.91
CA ASN A 702 -33.19 10.71 6.45
C ASN A 702 -32.76 10.91 5.00
N ALA A 703 -33.49 11.78 4.30
CA ALA A 703 -33.03 12.35 3.04
C ALA A 703 -31.72 13.14 3.24
N GLY A 704 -30.92 13.25 2.18
CA GLY A 704 -29.70 14.07 2.21
C GLY A 704 -29.97 15.58 2.21
N GLY A 705 -31.18 16.02 1.85
CA GLY A 705 -31.59 17.42 1.74
C GLY A 705 -33.10 17.56 1.47
N SER A 706 -33.59 18.79 1.28
CA SER A 706 -35.03 19.13 1.22
C SER A 706 -35.79 18.48 0.06
N ASP A 707 -35.11 18.17 -1.03
CA ASP A 707 -35.76 17.74 -2.28
C ASP A 707 -35.80 16.21 -2.44
N ALA A 708 -35.21 15.48 -1.50
CA ALA A 708 -35.19 14.01 -1.45
C ALA A 708 -36.13 13.48 -0.36
N ALA A 709 -36.54 12.21 -0.48
CA ALA A 709 -37.39 11.56 0.50
C ALA A 709 -36.58 10.70 1.48
N ALA A 710 -37.11 10.59 2.70
CA ALA A 710 -36.64 9.62 3.67
C ALA A 710 -36.90 8.18 3.18
N GLY A 711 -36.14 7.25 3.73
CA GLY A 711 -36.23 5.84 3.43
C GLY A 711 -37.22 5.08 4.29
N SER A 712 -36.98 3.78 4.45
CA SER A 712 -37.88 2.88 5.18
C SER A 712 -37.17 2.21 6.36
N VAL A 713 -37.84 2.17 7.51
CA VAL A 713 -37.47 1.35 8.66
C VAL A 713 -38.52 0.26 8.85
N HIS A 714 -38.08 -0.99 8.97
CA HIS A 714 -38.91 -2.14 9.27
C HIS A 714 -38.43 -2.83 10.55
N TRP A 715 -39.37 -3.00 11.48
CA TRP A 715 -39.16 -3.77 12.70
C TRP A 715 -39.94 -5.08 12.59
N GLY A 716 -39.24 -6.17 12.34
CA GLY A 716 -39.84 -7.50 12.18
C GLY A 716 -39.74 -8.34 13.45
N GLN A 717 -40.78 -9.11 13.74
CA GLN A 717 -40.78 -10.10 14.81
C GLN A 717 -40.54 -11.48 14.22
N VAL A 718 -39.51 -12.15 14.71
CA VAL A 718 -39.23 -13.54 14.35
C VAL A 718 -40.13 -14.43 15.21
N PRO A 719 -40.93 -15.33 14.61
CA PRO A 719 -41.75 -16.25 15.39
C PRO A 719 -40.87 -17.09 16.31
N VAL A 720 -41.30 -17.29 17.56
CA VAL A 720 -40.61 -18.21 18.47
C VAL A 720 -40.69 -19.63 17.89
N PRO A 721 -39.64 -20.46 18.03
CA PRO A 721 -39.68 -21.84 17.57
C PRO A 721 -40.94 -22.57 18.08
N GLY A 722 -41.70 -23.17 17.16
CA GLY A 722 -42.99 -23.82 17.46
C GLY A 722 -44.25 -22.95 17.25
N SER A 723 -44.11 -21.72 16.75
CA SER A 723 -45.28 -20.88 16.39
C SER A 723 -46.01 -21.39 15.15
N ILE A 724 -47.34 -21.51 15.21
CA ILE A 724 -48.20 -21.74 14.04
C ILE A 724 -48.60 -20.37 13.47
N LEU A 725 -48.26 -20.12 12.20
CA LEU A 725 -48.72 -18.93 11.47
C LEU A 725 -50.07 -19.25 10.81
N SER A 726 -51.17 -18.69 11.33
CA SER A 726 -52.48 -18.70 10.66
C SER A 726 -52.57 -17.48 9.74
N PHE A 727 -52.69 -17.71 8.44
CA PHE A 727 -53.01 -16.65 7.47
C PHE A 727 -54.52 -16.65 7.28
N HIS A 728 -55.18 -15.55 7.67
CA HIS A 728 -56.61 -15.31 7.40
C HIS A 728 -56.78 -14.50 6.13
#